data_AF-A0A151ILT9-F1
#
_entry.id   AF-A0A151ILT9-F1
#
_cell.length_a   1.000
_cell.length_b   1.000
_cell.length_c   1.000
_cell.angle_alpha   90.00
_cell.angle_beta   90.00
_cell.angle_gamma   90.00
#
_symmetry.space_group_name_H-M   'P 1'
#
loop_
_entity.id
_entity.type
_entity.pdbx_description
1 polymer ?
#
loop_
_entity_poly.entity_id
_entity_poly.type
_entity_poly.pdbx_seq_one_letter_code
_entity_poly.pdbx_strand_id
1 'polypeptide(L)'
;MDPRIKGITTIFIITIWIQQAYGIIGYDCSSASANLTTLSLINIEECDIPLRTVNSSRVYVQLLQLDDFKSVSVIQCKIEIERTIKKCGMFSHTMDVHNGQFSYITEVSRDACQRMHTYGSFEIAGTHITGLKSNQTASRPITLAGQVDHDGTCAGSAYSDPYGTWSHVIVLGSIKITLQDYVADVKINTNRVHLRSGVTCELSATHCTDIEGGDTFWKPVPEDSCKLSDYSSLYNGYADKIFDAADKRTQTVYSLNAQSLIFSLASTGEYTTCGHKLTRTEHPKLIIFETSPPSIPGTEVFKSHGFIAMHIDLFTYINSKFVYVERHIRTQINQLYKNVLLQQCQIEYGMMQNSLAIATGSPDVFAYHFMKGPGYMALLAGEVIHVVKCVPVEVRIARTTECYEQLPVLRGNDTYFLTPQTHILIRHGTQVTCNSFAPSMYQLGDSWYKIMPKPVETIPPTVMKPSTKPSWKYISPGALATSGIYSQSDLEELKDHIMFPAERPAILNTVARGILGQTTVLNGGSLSNLIDEASIERIAASAWTKFWNKFLIFGNVSAGLIGIYLTARLIKLLLDTFVHGYALHTVYGWSVYLFGAVWDSLTQLLLHLGKNNPKNVRPSAPDLELQEYNEAIPPETLALMENSTKLEPVYPQLPPQENSTYTLQLKG
;
A
#
# COMPACT_ATOMS: atom_id res chain seq x y z
N MET A 1 -89.82 -7.54 -9.01
CA MET A 1 -88.82 -8.29 -9.80
C MET A 1 -89.55 -9.13 -10.84
N ASP A 2 -89.01 -9.20 -12.05
CA ASP A 2 -89.76 -9.61 -13.24
C ASP A 2 -89.79 -11.15 -13.44
N PRO A 3 -90.93 -11.78 -13.76
CA PRO A 3 -90.99 -13.22 -14.04
C PRO A 3 -90.09 -13.67 -15.20
N ARG A 4 -89.74 -12.76 -16.15
CA ARG A 4 -88.80 -13.09 -17.25
C ARG A 4 -87.42 -13.53 -16.76
N ILE A 5 -86.98 -13.07 -15.58
CA ILE A 5 -85.65 -13.38 -15.03
C ILE A 5 -85.55 -14.88 -14.65
N LYS A 6 -86.63 -15.47 -14.12
CA LYS A 6 -86.65 -16.88 -13.70
C LYS A 6 -86.50 -17.86 -14.88
N GLY A 7 -86.99 -17.50 -16.06
CA GLY A 7 -86.85 -18.33 -17.27
C GLY A 7 -85.38 -18.47 -17.68
N ILE A 8 -84.68 -17.33 -17.73
CA ILE A 8 -83.27 -17.26 -18.17
C ILE A 8 -82.34 -17.98 -17.18
N THR A 9 -82.54 -17.79 -15.87
CA THR A 9 -81.73 -18.50 -14.85
C THR A 9 -81.90 -20.02 -14.92
N THR A 10 -83.11 -20.51 -15.19
CA THR A 10 -83.36 -21.96 -15.25
C THR A 10 -82.67 -22.61 -16.45
N ILE A 11 -82.66 -21.92 -17.61
CA ILE A 11 -81.97 -22.40 -18.80
C ILE A 11 -80.45 -22.43 -18.57
N PHE A 12 -79.87 -21.38 -17.98
CA PHE A 12 -78.43 -21.34 -17.65
C PHE A 12 -78.00 -22.48 -16.71
N ILE A 13 -78.80 -22.78 -15.68
CA ILE A 13 -78.53 -23.88 -14.74
C ILE A 13 -78.53 -25.25 -15.45
N ILE A 14 -79.42 -25.46 -16.42
CA ILE A 14 -79.48 -26.71 -17.20
C ILE A 14 -78.26 -26.83 -18.13
N THR A 15 -77.81 -25.75 -18.77
CA THR A 15 -76.59 -25.79 -19.62
C THR A 15 -75.31 -26.05 -18.83
N ILE A 16 -75.25 -25.66 -17.56
CA ILE A 16 -74.11 -25.93 -16.67
C ILE A 16 -74.04 -27.41 -16.22
N TRP A 17 -75.14 -28.17 -16.37
CA TRP A 17 -75.19 -29.61 -16.04
C TRP A 17 -74.76 -30.55 -17.17
N ILE A 18 -74.31 -30.02 -18.31
CA ILE A 18 -73.52 -30.81 -19.26
C ILE A 18 -72.09 -30.90 -18.72
N GLN A 19 -71.85 -31.86 -17.83
CA GLN A 19 -70.48 -32.28 -17.52
C GLN A 19 -69.82 -32.72 -18.82
N GLN A 20 -68.78 -32.00 -19.26
CA GLN A 20 -67.93 -32.47 -20.34
C GLN A 20 -67.21 -33.73 -19.84
N ALA A 21 -67.68 -34.90 -20.28
CA ALA A 21 -66.97 -36.15 -20.09
C ALA A 21 -65.70 -36.11 -20.95
N TYR A 22 -64.62 -35.55 -20.40
CA TYR A 22 -63.33 -35.43 -21.06
C TYR A 22 -62.89 -36.80 -21.60
N GLY A 23 -62.84 -36.91 -22.93
CA GLY A 23 -62.25 -38.08 -23.58
C GLY A 23 -60.75 -38.10 -23.33
N ILE A 24 -60.23 -39.29 -23.07
CA ILE A 24 -58.79 -39.52 -22.96
C ILE A 24 -58.21 -39.47 -24.38
N ILE A 25 -57.05 -38.82 -24.55
CA ILE A 25 -56.34 -38.85 -25.84
C ILE A 25 -55.46 -40.10 -25.86
N GLY A 26 -55.77 -41.02 -26.77
CA GLY A 26 -54.89 -42.11 -27.17
C GLY A 26 -54.27 -41.84 -28.53
N TYR A 27 -53.23 -42.57 -28.89
CA TYR A 27 -52.51 -42.39 -30.15
C TYR A 27 -52.60 -43.62 -31.04
N ASP A 28 -53.14 -43.44 -32.25
CA ASP A 28 -53.26 -44.47 -33.28
C ASP A 28 -52.04 -44.43 -34.21
N CYS A 29 -51.24 -45.49 -34.18
CA CYS A 29 -50.06 -45.66 -35.01
C CYS A 29 -50.34 -46.44 -36.31
N SER A 30 -51.59 -46.88 -36.55
CA SER A 30 -51.99 -47.68 -37.71
C SER A 30 -52.48 -46.85 -38.91
N SER A 31 -52.54 -45.52 -38.77
CA SER A 31 -52.92 -44.60 -39.85
C SER A 31 -51.82 -44.45 -40.91
N ALA A 32 -52.19 -44.43 -42.19
CA ALA A 32 -51.27 -44.24 -43.32
C ALA A 32 -50.56 -42.86 -43.39
N SER A 33 -50.87 -41.95 -42.48
CA SER A 33 -50.30 -40.59 -42.37
C SER A 33 -49.17 -40.47 -41.33
N ALA A 34 -48.58 -41.59 -40.91
CA ALA A 34 -47.54 -41.61 -39.87
C ALA A 34 -46.17 -41.25 -40.44
N ASN A 35 -45.54 -40.19 -39.90
CA ASN A 35 -44.17 -39.81 -40.31
C ASN A 35 -43.14 -40.74 -39.65
N LEU A 36 -42.22 -41.26 -40.48
CA LEU A 36 -41.12 -42.14 -40.08
C LEU A 36 -39.83 -41.33 -39.89
N THR A 37 -39.02 -41.66 -38.88
CA THR A 37 -37.67 -41.11 -38.69
C THR A 37 -36.74 -42.22 -38.22
N THR A 38 -35.66 -42.48 -38.95
CA THR A 38 -34.70 -43.55 -38.65
C THR A 38 -33.51 -42.99 -37.88
N LEU A 39 -33.13 -43.65 -36.79
CA LEU A 39 -31.98 -43.32 -35.95
C LEU A 39 -31.02 -44.51 -35.89
N SER A 40 -29.71 -44.24 -35.80
CA SER A 40 -28.70 -45.29 -35.55
C SER A 40 -28.72 -45.72 -34.09
N LEU A 41 -28.45 -47.01 -33.83
CA LEU A 41 -28.24 -47.55 -32.50
C LEU A 41 -26.74 -47.82 -32.18
N ILE A 42 -25.82 -47.41 -33.06
CA ILE A 42 -24.40 -47.74 -32.95
C ILE A 42 -23.60 -46.56 -32.35
N ASN A 43 -23.76 -45.36 -32.91
CA ASN A 43 -22.92 -44.21 -32.63
C ASN A 43 -23.75 -43.00 -32.16
N ILE A 44 -23.15 -42.22 -31.26
CA ILE A 44 -23.60 -40.88 -30.86
C ILE A 44 -22.44 -39.93 -31.19
N GLU A 45 -22.72 -38.77 -31.77
CA GLU A 45 -21.69 -37.81 -32.17
C GLU A 45 -20.97 -37.19 -30.94
N GLU A 46 -19.70 -36.83 -31.11
CA GLU A 46 -18.90 -36.18 -30.06
C GLU A 46 -19.26 -34.69 -29.89
N CYS A 47 -18.97 -34.14 -28.71
CA CYS A 47 -19.25 -32.74 -28.36
C CYS A 47 -18.33 -31.74 -29.07
N ASP A 48 -18.58 -31.43 -30.35
CA ASP A 48 -17.93 -30.30 -31.03
C ASP A 48 -18.43 -28.96 -30.47
N ILE A 49 -17.58 -28.33 -29.66
CA ILE A 49 -17.80 -26.99 -29.11
C ILE A 49 -16.72 -26.08 -29.69
N PRO A 50 -17.06 -25.08 -30.53
CA PRO A 50 -16.08 -24.32 -31.29
C PRO A 50 -15.08 -23.59 -30.38
N LEU A 51 -13.83 -24.05 -30.44
CA LEU A 51 -12.76 -23.58 -29.58
C LEU A 51 -12.21 -22.22 -30.04
N ARG A 52 -12.61 -21.14 -29.38
CA ARG A 52 -11.81 -19.91 -29.33
C ARG A 52 -10.53 -20.15 -28.53
N THR A 53 -9.49 -20.64 -29.21
CA THR A 53 -8.14 -20.79 -28.67
C THR A 53 -7.45 -19.42 -28.61
N VAL A 54 -7.67 -18.71 -27.51
CA VAL A 54 -6.88 -17.52 -27.18
C VAL A 54 -5.45 -17.99 -26.87
N ASN A 55 -4.50 -17.68 -27.75
CA ASN A 55 -3.11 -18.02 -27.56
C ASN A 55 -2.46 -17.04 -26.59
N SER A 56 -1.56 -17.54 -25.74
CA SER A 56 -0.72 -16.72 -24.87
C SER A 56 0.73 -17.13 -25.02
N SER A 57 1.62 -16.18 -25.26
CA SER A 57 3.07 -16.37 -25.26
C SER A 57 3.71 -15.44 -24.24
N ARG A 58 4.70 -15.92 -23.49
CA ARG A 58 5.43 -15.09 -22.53
C ARG A 58 6.54 -14.33 -23.26
N VAL A 59 6.52 -13.01 -23.17
CA VAL A 59 7.48 -12.11 -23.84
C VAL A 59 8.15 -11.20 -22.84
N TYR A 60 9.32 -10.69 -23.18
CA TYR A 60 10.04 -9.71 -22.35
C TYR A 60 9.76 -8.30 -22.89
N VAL A 61 9.38 -7.39 -21.99
CA VAL A 61 8.90 -6.05 -22.32
C VAL A 61 9.41 -5.01 -21.34
N GLN A 62 9.61 -3.79 -21.83
CA GLN A 62 9.58 -2.59 -21.01
C GLN A 62 8.20 -1.93 -21.13
N LEU A 63 7.57 -1.62 -20.00
CA LEU A 63 6.41 -0.72 -19.94
C LEU A 63 6.94 0.70 -19.79
N LEU A 64 6.72 1.51 -20.82
CA LEU A 64 7.15 2.89 -20.88
C LEU A 64 5.97 3.83 -20.58
N GLN A 65 6.27 4.94 -19.93
CA GLN A 65 5.38 6.09 -19.82
C GLN A 65 5.97 7.28 -20.59
N LEU A 66 5.11 8.06 -21.25
CA LEU A 66 5.49 9.39 -21.76
C LEU A 66 5.52 10.42 -20.62
N ASP A 67 6.66 11.09 -20.47
CA ASP A 67 6.87 12.12 -19.45
C ASP A 67 6.49 13.52 -19.97
N ASP A 68 5.58 14.21 -19.25
CA ASP A 68 5.23 15.62 -19.52
C ASP A 68 6.29 16.61 -19.01
N PHE A 69 7.21 16.14 -18.15
CA PHE A 69 8.14 16.93 -17.37
C PHE A 69 9.59 16.43 -17.52
N LYS A 70 10.55 17.35 -17.37
CA LYS A 70 11.99 17.10 -17.21
C LYS A 70 12.54 18.02 -16.14
N SER A 71 13.79 17.83 -15.76
CA SER A 71 14.48 18.68 -14.80
C SER A 71 15.66 19.43 -15.42
N VAL A 72 15.97 20.63 -14.91
CA VAL A 72 17.14 21.43 -15.31
C VAL A 72 17.88 21.93 -14.08
N SER A 73 19.20 22.12 -14.19
CA SER A 73 19.98 22.83 -13.19
C SER A 73 19.78 24.35 -13.30
N VAL A 74 19.51 24.96 -12.16
CA VAL A 74 19.19 26.37 -11.96
C VAL A 74 20.20 26.98 -10.99
N ILE A 75 20.85 28.06 -11.42
CA ILE A 75 21.65 28.92 -10.56
C ILE A 75 20.90 30.23 -10.32
N GLN A 76 20.97 30.75 -9.09
CA GLN A 76 20.37 32.02 -8.71
C GLN A 76 21.40 32.93 -8.05
N CYS A 77 21.43 34.18 -8.47
CA CYS A 77 22.32 35.20 -7.94
C CYS A 77 21.56 36.46 -7.57
N LYS A 78 21.58 36.81 -6.28
CA LYS A 78 20.98 38.04 -5.75
C LYS A 78 22.06 38.87 -5.09
N ILE A 79 22.25 40.09 -5.60
CA ILE A 79 23.18 41.07 -5.04
C ILE A 79 22.37 42.26 -4.53
N GLU A 80 22.29 42.37 -3.21
CA GLU A 80 21.68 43.47 -2.48
C GLU A 80 22.79 44.43 -2.05
N ILE A 81 22.66 45.71 -2.40
CA ILE A 81 23.62 46.78 -2.08
C ILE A 81 22.91 47.78 -1.19
N GLU A 82 23.28 47.82 0.09
CA GLU A 82 22.99 48.95 0.95
C GLU A 82 24.13 49.96 0.83
N ARG A 83 23.83 51.22 0.53
CA ARG A 83 24.80 52.31 0.48
C ARG A 83 24.45 53.45 1.43
N THR A 84 25.48 54.15 1.91
CA THR A 84 25.43 55.39 2.67
C THR A 84 26.40 56.40 2.05
N ILE A 85 25.85 57.42 1.42
CA ILE A 85 26.58 58.57 0.87
C ILE A 85 26.72 59.63 1.97
N LYS A 86 27.93 60.13 2.18
CA LYS A 86 28.19 61.35 2.98
C LYS A 86 29.06 62.31 2.18
N LYS A 87 28.81 63.61 2.29
CA LYS A 87 29.68 64.64 1.72
C LYS A 87 30.95 64.75 2.55
N CYS A 88 32.10 64.75 1.91
CA CYS A 88 33.39 65.03 2.53
C CYS A 88 33.66 66.54 2.44
N GLY A 89 33.83 67.19 3.59
CA GLY A 89 34.13 68.61 3.69
C GLY A 89 35.63 68.92 3.64
N MET A 90 35.97 70.20 3.45
CA MET A 90 37.35 70.69 3.28
C MET A 90 38.30 70.39 4.46
N PHE A 91 37.75 70.03 5.62
CA PHE A 91 38.50 69.67 6.84
C PHE A 91 38.20 68.22 7.29
N SER A 92 38.04 67.29 6.35
CA SER A 92 37.72 65.86 6.57
C SER A 92 36.44 65.57 7.36
N HIS A 93 35.61 66.57 7.65
CA HIS A 93 34.32 66.37 8.31
C HIS A 93 33.30 65.76 7.33
N THR A 94 32.48 64.83 7.81
CA THR A 94 31.41 64.23 7.01
C THR A 94 30.07 64.90 7.28
N MET A 95 29.27 65.09 6.23
CA MET A 95 27.92 65.63 6.30
C MET A 95 26.94 64.71 5.58
N ASP A 96 25.73 64.55 6.12
CA ASP A 96 24.69 63.78 5.43
C ASP A 96 24.15 64.51 4.19
N VAL A 97 23.65 63.75 3.22
CA VAL A 97 23.11 64.28 1.95
C VAL A 97 21.70 63.76 1.69
N HIS A 98 20.94 64.51 0.88
CA HIS A 98 19.64 64.05 0.38
C HIS A 98 19.78 62.74 -0.39
N ASN A 99 18.86 61.78 -0.17
CA ASN A 99 18.94 60.39 -0.64
C ASN A 99 20.26 59.66 -0.28
N GLY A 100 20.88 60.03 0.85
CA GLY A 100 22.18 59.52 1.26
C GLY A 100 22.21 58.01 1.54
N GLN A 101 21.27 57.49 2.33
CA GLN A 101 21.11 56.05 2.54
C GLN A 101 20.09 55.47 1.56
N PHE A 102 20.41 54.32 0.94
CA PHE A 102 19.47 53.57 0.09
C PHE A 102 19.89 52.10 0.03
N SER A 103 18.93 51.19 -0.13
CA SER A 103 19.19 49.77 -0.44
C SER A 103 18.48 49.38 -1.73
N TYR A 104 19.20 48.72 -2.64
CA TYR A 104 18.67 48.26 -3.92
C TYR A 104 19.28 46.92 -4.32
N ILE A 105 18.56 46.16 -5.15
CA ILE A 105 19.10 44.96 -5.80
C ILE A 105 19.71 45.40 -7.12
N THR A 106 20.91 44.93 -7.45
CA THR A 106 21.49 45.09 -8.79
C THR A 106 21.24 43.85 -9.63
N GLU A 107 20.93 44.05 -10.90
CA GLU A 107 20.85 42.98 -11.90
C GLU A 107 22.22 42.29 -12.06
N VAL A 108 22.22 40.98 -12.26
CA VAL A 108 23.42 40.14 -12.36
C VAL A 108 23.43 39.43 -13.70
N SER A 109 24.43 39.70 -14.55
CA SER A 109 24.56 38.98 -15.83
C SER A 109 24.86 37.49 -15.64
N ARG A 110 24.45 36.65 -16.59
CA ARG A 110 24.73 35.20 -16.61
C ARG A 110 26.20 34.89 -16.31
N ASP A 111 27.12 35.60 -16.96
CA ASP A 111 28.56 35.37 -16.82
C ASP A 111 29.14 35.88 -15.49
N ALA A 112 28.50 36.88 -14.86
CA ALA A 112 28.83 37.26 -13.49
C ALA A 112 28.33 36.18 -12.51
N CYS A 113 27.09 35.74 -12.66
CA CYS A 113 26.50 34.69 -11.82
C CYS A 113 27.28 33.36 -11.93
N GLN A 114 27.55 32.90 -13.14
CA GLN A 114 28.31 31.68 -13.39
C GLN A 114 29.76 31.77 -12.87
N ARG A 115 30.41 32.94 -12.93
CA ARG A 115 31.73 33.13 -12.30
C ARG A 115 31.67 33.06 -10.77
N MET A 116 30.64 33.65 -10.14
CA MET A 116 30.44 33.55 -8.70
C MET A 116 30.25 32.10 -8.22
N HIS A 117 29.47 31.29 -8.97
CA HIS A 117 29.29 29.87 -8.68
C HIS A 117 30.55 29.01 -8.99
N THR A 118 31.27 29.29 -10.09
CA THR A 118 32.38 28.44 -10.55
C THR A 118 33.72 28.75 -9.87
N TYR A 119 34.02 30.04 -9.64
CA TYR A 119 35.30 30.50 -9.12
C TYR A 119 35.21 31.10 -7.71
N GLY A 120 34.00 31.24 -7.15
CA GLY A 120 33.80 31.83 -5.82
C GLY A 120 34.19 33.31 -5.73
N SER A 121 34.15 34.04 -6.86
CA SER A 121 34.62 35.42 -6.94
C SER A 121 33.69 36.36 -7.71
N PHE A 122 33.69 37.63 -7.30
CA PHE A 122 32.95 38.74 -7.91
C PHE A 122 33.81 40.00 -7.89
N GLU A 123 33.52 40.96 -8.76
CA GLU A 123 34.21 42.26 -8.82
C GLU A 123 33.20 43.38 -9.09
N ILE A 124 33.28 44.43 -8.27
CA ILE A 124 32.41 45.61 -8.39
C ILE A 124 33.15 46.83 -7.82
N ALA A 125 33.07 47.98 -8.50
CA ALA A 125 33.73 49.22 -8.11
C ALA A 125 35.23 49.07 -7.73
N GLY A 126 35.97 48.23 -8.47
CA GLY A 126 37.39 47.95 -8.22
C GLY A 126 37.68 47.06 -6.99
N THR A 127 36.65 46.59 -6.28
CA THR A 127 36.78 45.67 -5.15
C THR A 127 36.59 44.22 -5.62
N HIS A 128 37.65 43.41 -5.53
CA HIS A 128 37.55 41.96 -5.74
C HIS A 128 37.05 41.26 -4.47
N ILE A 129 35.93 40.56 -4.58
CA ILE A 129 35.34 39.74 -3.51
C ILE A 129 35.62 38.27 -3.82
N THR A 130 36.14 37.53 -2.85
CA THR A 130 36.51 36.12 -2.98
C THR A 130 35.98 35.26 -1.83
N GLY A 131 35.93 33.95 -2.05
CA GLY A 131 35.43 32.99 -1.06
C GLY A 131 33.89 32.86 -1.03
N LEU A 132 33.21 33.25 -2.11
CA LEU A 132 31.79 32.97 -2.32
C LEU A 132 31.56 31.46 -2.53
N LYS A 133 30.38 30.96 -2.17
CA LYS A 133 29.99 29.54 -2.30
C LYS A 133 28.51 29.42 -2.68
N SER A 134 28.15 28.43 -3.50
CA SER A 134 26.75 28.05 -3.76
C SER A 134 25.99 27.77 -2.46
N ASN A 135 24.70 28.10 -2.45
CA ASN A 135 23.79 27.90 -1.30
C ASN A 135 24.25 28.60 -0.01
N GLN A 136 24.92 29.75 -0.13
CA GLN A 136 25.34 30.60 0.98
C GLN A 136 25.07 32.09 0.69
N THR A 137 25.01 32.89 1.75
CA THR A 137 24.98 34.36 1.68
C THR A 137 26.24 34.93 2.31
N ALA A 138 26.97 35.76 1.57
CA ALA A 138 28.15 36.48 2.04
C ALA A 138 27.89 37.99 2.04
N SER A 139 28.27 38.67 3.13
CA SER A 139 28.26 40.13 3.21
C SER A 139 29.68 40.68 3.36
N ARG A 140 29.96 41.82 2.74
CA ARG A 140 31.22 42.56 2.82
C ARG A 140 30.97 44.07 2.85
N PRO A 141 31.71 44.85 3.66
CA PRO A 141 31.78 46.30 3.46
C PRO A 141 32.52 46.61 2.14
N ILE A 142 32.14 47.70 1.50
CA ILE A 142 32.73 48.19 0.24
C ILE A 142 32.71 49.72 0.21
N THR A 143 33.73 50.33 -0.39
CA THR A 143 33.71 51.76 -0.76
C THR A 143 33.42 51.85 -2.25
N LEU A 144 32.25 52.37 -2.61
CA LEU A 144 31.81 52.49 -4.01
C LEU A 144 32.39 53.74 -4.70
N ALA A 145 32.71 54.77 -3.93
CA ALA A 145 33.27 56.04 -4.39
C ALA A 145 33.91 56.83 -3.24
N GLY A 146 34.92 57.65 -3.55
CA GLY A 146 35.76 58.34 -2.57
C GLY A 146 36.68 57.40 -1.77
N GLN A 147 37.37 57.96 -0.78
CA GLN A 147 38.26 57.26 0.14
C GLN A 147 38.09 57.78 1.57
N VAL A 148 38.27 56.90 2.56
CA VAL A 148 38.39 57.23 3.98
C VAL A 148 39.57 56.47 4.54
N ASP A 149 40.56 57.20 5.07
CA ASP A 149 41.79 56.63 5.62
C ASP A 149 41.67 56.33 7.12
N HIS A 150 42.61 55.54 7.65
CA HIS A 150 42.58 55.06 9.04
C HIS A 150 42.74 56.15 10.11
N ASP A 151 43.18 57.35 9.73
CA ASP A 151 43.24 58.55 10.57
C ASP A 151 41.92 59.33 10.62
N GLY A 152 40.94 58.96 9.79
CA GLY A 152 39.68 59.68 9.60
C GLY A 152 39.71 60.75 8.50
N THR A 153 40.80 60.89 7.76
CA THR A 153 40.86 61.75 6.57
C THR A 153 39.93 61.19 5.48
N CYS A 154 39.16 62.06 4.82
CA CYS A 154 38.33 61.67 3.68
C CYS A 154 38.74 62.38 2.39
N ALA A 155 38.57 61.70 1.27
CA ALA A 155 38.67 62.26 -0.07
C ALA A 155 37.37 61.96 -0.82
N GLY A 156 36.54 62.99 -1.04
CA GLY A 156 35.27 62.84 -1.74
C GLY A 156 35.41 62.88 -3.26
N SER A 157 34.78 61.96 -3.97
CA SER A 157 34.70 61.96 -5.44
C SER A 157 33.32 62.37 -5.95
N ALA A 158 33.10 62.31 -7.27
CA ALA A 158 31.75 62.24 -7.82
C ALA A 158 31.20 60.81 -7.68
N TYR A 159 29.87 60.68 -7.60
CA TYR A 159 29.13 59.41 -7.66
C TYR A 159 27.74 59.66 -8.25
N SER A 160 27.20 58.68 -8.97
CA SER A 160 25.83 58.71 -9.49
C SER A 160 25.24 57.32 -9.53
N ASP A 161 23.95 57.21 -9.26
CA ASP A 161 23.16 55.98 -9.36
C ASP A 161 21.72 56.33 -9.83
N PRO A 162 20.80 55.35 -9.93
CA PRO A 162 19.41 55.63 -10.34
C PRO A 162 18.61 56.58 -9.43
N TYR A 163 19.13 56.92 -8.25
CA TYR A 163 18.45 57.72 -7.21
C TYR A 163 19.07 59.11 -7.02
N GLY A 164 20.13 59.45 -7.76
CA GLY A 164 20.70 60.80 -7.81
C GLY A 164 22.13 60.89 -8.36
N THR A 165 22.68 62.10 -8.31
CA THR A 165 24.09 62.41 -8.62
C THR A 165 24.63 63.33 -7.53
N TRP A 166 25.82 63.05 -7.01
CA TRP A 166 26.46 63.82 -5.96
C TRP A 166 27.93 64.09 -6.31
N SER A 167 28.49 65.17 -5.77
CA SER A 167 29.92 65.52 -5.90
C SER A 167 30.55 65.76 -4.55
N HIS A 168 31.86 65.47 -4.46
CA HIS A 168 32.65 65.59 -3.23
C HIS A 168 32.09 64.69 -2.10
N VAL A 169 31.70 63.46 -2.45
CA VAL A 169 31.13 62.47 -1.53
C VAL A 169 32.03 61.25 -1.36
N ILE A 170 31.96 60.67 -0.16
CA ILE A 170 32.34 59.29 0.11
C ILE A 170 31.08 58.42 0.07
N VAL A 171 31.18 57.22 -0.49
CA VAL A 171 30.08 56.27 -0.60
C VAL A 171 30.52 54.94 -0.02
N LEU A 172 30.15 54.73 1.23
CA LEU A 172 30.36 53.48 1.96
C LEU A 172 29.13 52.59 1.74
N GLY A 173 29.30 51.27 1.69
CA GLY A 173 28.19 50.35 1.54
C GLY A 173 28.47 48.97 2.12
N SER A 174 27.41 48.18 2.21
CA SER A 174 27.46 46.75 2.49
C SER A 174 26.85 46.03 1.30
N ILE A 175 27.67 45.20 0.63
CA ILE A 175 27.21 44.32 -0.43
C ILE A 175 26.92 42.94 0.17
N LYS A 176 25.73 42.41 -0.13
CA LYS A 176 25.20 41.14 0.36
C LYS A 176 24.86 40.28 -0.86
N ILE A 177 25.67 39.24 -1.06
CA ILE A 177 25.60 38.33 -2.20
C ILE A 177 25.01 37.01 -1.71
N THR A 178 23.83 36.64 -2.21
CA THR A 178 23.20 35.33 -2.01
C THR A 178 23.31 34.53 -3.30
N LEU A 179 23.87 33.32 -3.20
CA LEU A 179 23.97 32.37 -4.31
C LEU A 179 23.14 31.13 -3.97
N GLN A 180 22.32 30.63 -4.90
CA GLN A 180 21.62 29.34 -4.77
C GLN A 180 21.82 28.46 -6.00
N ASP A 181 21.87 27.15 -5.80
CA ASP A 181 22.12 26.15 -6.83
C ASP A 181 21.22 24.95 -6.55
N TYR A 182 20.30 24.66 -7.48
CA TYR A 182 19.31 23.59 -7.35
C TYR A 182 18.82 23.05 -8.69
N VAL A 183 18.09 21.93 -8.63
CA VAL A 183 17.37 21.35 -9.77
C VAL A 183 15.91 21.80 -9.72
N ALA A 184 15.37 22.23 -10.85
CA ALA A 184 13.99 22.72 -11.00
C ALA A 184 13.25 21.99 -12.13
N ASP A 185 11.92 21.95 -12.02
CA ASP A 185 11.04 21.16 -12.88
C ASP A 185 10.54 21.95 -14.09
N VAL A 186 10.46 21.27 -15.22
CA VAL A 186 10.26 21.86 -16.55
C VAL A 186 9.17 21.11 -17.29
N LYS A 187 8.07 21.79 -17.62
CA LYS A 187 6.99 21.24 -18.43
C LYS A 187 7.19 21.59 -19.90
N ILE A 188 7.83 20.66 -20.63
CA ILE A 188 8.24 20.81 -22.03
C ILE A 188 7.07 21.24 -22.91
N ASN A 189 5.94 20.52 -22.78
CA ASN A 189 4.71 20.71 -23.58
C ASN A 189 4.06 22.09 -23.40
N THR A 190 4.51 22.91 -22.44
CA THR A 190 4.04 24.28 -22.21
C THR A 190 5.16 25.33 -22.20
N ASN A 191 6.40 24.95 -22.55
CA ASN A 191 7.59 25.81 -22.53
C ASN A 191 7.81 26.53 -21.18
N ARG A 192 7.64 25.84 -20.04
CA ARG A 192 7.65 26.44 -18.69
C ARG A 192 8.61 25.77 -17.72
N VAL A 193 9.25 26.58 -16.88
CA VAL A 193 10.05 26.17 -15.71
C VAL A 193 9.33 26.63 -14.44
N HIS A 194 9.28 25.78 -13.42
CA HIS A 194 8.72 26.09 -12.11
C HIS A 194 9.86 26.25 -11.08
N LEU A 195 9.99 27.46 -10.52
CA LEU A 195 11.00 27.78 -9.51
C LEU A 195 10.52 27.45 -8.09
N ARG A 196 11.45 27.29 -7.15
CA ARG A 196 11.15 26.92 -5.75
C ARG A 196 10.25 27.91 -4.99
N SER A 197 10.20 29.16 -5.44
CA SER A 197 9.31 30.22 -4.96
C SER A 197 7.86 30.10 -5.46
N GLY A 198 7.59 29.19 -6.40
CA GLY A 198 6.32 29.09 -7.12
C GLY A 198 6.24 29.97 -8.39
N VAL A 199 7.24 30.83 -8.63
CA VAL A 199 7.34 31.62 -9.87
C VAL A 199 7.48 30.67 -11.07
N THR A 200 6.74 30.94 -12.14
CA THR A 200 6.76 30.12 -13.37
C THR A 200 7.27 30.95 -14.53
N CYS A 201 8.37 30.53 -15.14
CA CYS A 201 9.11 31.26 -16.17
C CYS A 201 9.08 30.53 -17.52
N GLU A 202 9.37 31.23 -18.63
CA GLU A 202 9.40 30.63 -19.97
C GLU A 202 10.76 29.93 -20.22
N LEU A 203 10.76 28.62 -20.49
CA LEU A 203 11.97 27.79 -20.60
C LEU A 203 12.96 28.30 -21.67
N SER A 204 12.44 28.70 -22.83
CA SER A 204 13.19 29.30 -23.96
C SER A 204 13.95 30.57 -23.59
N ALA A 205 13.50 31.35 -22.61
CA ALA A 205 14.15 32.61 -22.21
C ALA A 205 15.50 32.37 -21.52
N THR A 206 15.69 31.20 -20.89
CA THR A 206 16.90 30.79 -20.14
C THR A 206 17.30 31.66 -18.92
N HIS A 207 16.54 32.74 -18.67
CA HIS A 207 16.67 33.70 -17.58
C HIS A 207 15.28 34.04 -17.02
N CYS A 208 15.20 34.37 -15.74
CA CYS A 208 14.03 34.90 -15.07
C CYS A 208 14.45 35.66 -13.80
N THR A 209 13.69 36.66 -13.38
CA THR A 209 13.89 37.30 -12.07
C THR A 209 12.96 36.66 -11.06
N ASP A 210 13.53 35.97 -10.06
CA ASP A 210 12.78 35.38 -8.96
C ASP A 210 12.63 36.35 -7.79
N ILE A 211 11.44 36.37 -7.19
CA ILE A 211 11.09 37.29 -6.09
C ILE A 211 11.91 37.01 -4.83
N GLU A 212 12.18 35.73 -4.53
CA GLU A 212 13.05 35.34 -3.42
C GLU A 212 14.53 35.29 -3.83
N GLY A 213 14.85 34.55 -4.89
CA GLY A 213 16.22 34.22 -5.30
C GLY A 213 16.95 35.20 -6.21
N GLY A 214 16.31 36.23 -6.77
CA GLY A 214 16.95 37.19 -7.68
C GLY A 214 17.14 36.65 -9.09
N ASP A 215 18.22 37.07 -9.77
CA ASP A 215 18.45 36.67 -11.16
C ASP A 215 18.74 35.18 -11.27
N THR A 216 17.86 34.49 -12.00
CA THR A 216 17.78 33.04 -12.09
C THR A 216 18.13 32.60 -13.51
N PHE A 217 19.05 31.66 -13.64
CA PHE A 217 19.53 31.16 -14.93
C PHE A 217 19.56 29.63 -14.97
N TRP A 218 19.19 29.07 -16.11
CA TRP A 218 19.37 27.66 -16.43
C TRP A 218 20.05 27.50 -17.80
N LYS A 219 20.38 26.25 -18.14
CA LYS A 219 20.81 25.85 -19.49
C LYS A 219 19.60 25.40 -20.30
N PRO A 220 19.57 25.59 -21.63
CA PRO A 220 18.56 24.96 -22.48
C PRO A 220 18.55 23.44 -22.26
N VAL A 221 17.36 22.83 -22.27
CA VAL A 221 17.26 21.36 -22.38
C VAL A 221 17.82 20.98 -23.76
N PRO A 222 18.80 20.06 -23.85
CA PRO A 222 19.33 19.65 -25.14
C PRO A 222 18.25 18.97 -25.99
N GLU A 223 18.19 19.33 -27.27
CA GLU A 223 17.31 18.65 -28.23
C GLU A 223 17.87 17.26 -28.56
N ASP A 224 17.45 16.25 -27.78
CA ASP A 224 17.64 14.85 -28.15
C ASP A 224 16.96 14.58 -29.49
N SER A 225 17.75 14.41 -30.56
CA SER A 225 17.28 14.12 -31.92
C SER A 225 16.39 12.88 -32.02
N CYS A 226 16.53 11.96 -31.05
CA CYS A 226 15.72 10.76 -30.92
C CYS A 226 14.62 10.82 -29.84
N LYS A 227 14.56 11.87 -29.02
CA LYS A 227 13.58 12.06 -27.93
C LYS A 227 13.44 10.88 -26.96
N LEU A 228 14.48 10.06 -26.78
CA LEU A 228 14.43 8.91 -25.86
C LEU A 228 14.26 9.33 -24.39
N SER A 229 14.69 10.54 -24.03
CA SER A 229 14.46 11.12 -22.71
C SER A 229 13.03 11.60 -22.45
N ASP A 230 12.11 11.54 -23.43
CA ASP A 230 10.67 11.78 -23.24
C ASP A 230 9.94 10.52 -22.68
N TYR A 231 10.66 9.42 -22.42
CA TYR A 231 10.13 8.12 -22.01
C TYR A 231 10.78 7.63 -20.70
N SER A 232 9.97 7.33 -19.69
CA SER A 232 10.38 6.66 -18.45
C SER A 232 10.01 5.17 -18.46
N SER A 233 10.90 4.32 -17.94
CA SER A 233 10.63 2.88 -17.78
C SER A 233 9.98 2.60 -16.41
N LEU A 234 8.70 2.20 -16.42
CA LEU A 234 7.92 1.83 -15.22
C LEU A 234 8.11 0.36 -14.82
N TYR A 235 8.38 -0.51 -15.80
CA TYR A 235 8.58 -1.94 -15.59
C TYR A 235 9.51 -2.49 -16.66
N ASN A 236 10.39 -3.41 -16.28
CA ASN A 236 11.22 -4.18 -17.19
C ASN A 236 11.17 -5.67 -16.79
N GLY A 237 10.66 -6.55 -17.65
CA GLY A 237 10.50 -7.96 -17.30
C GLY A 237 9.58 -8.76 -18.22
N TYR A 238 9.20 -9.96 -17.78
CA TYR A 238 8.37 -10.89 -18.55
C TYR A 238 6.87 -10.70 -18.30
N ALA A 239 6.13 -10.34 -19.35
CA ALA A 239 4.67 -10.24 -19.37
C ALA A 239 4.03 -11.30 -20.31
N ASP A 240 2.73 -11.53 -20.16
CA ASP A 240 1.98 -12.45 -21.01
C ASP A 240 1.35 -11.69 -22.21
N LYS A 241 1.69 -12.14 -23.42
CA LYS A 241 1.20 -11.60 -24.69
C LYS A 241 0.08 -12.49 -25.23
N ILE A 242 -1.14 -11.98 -25.16
CA ILE A 242 -2.39 -12.73 -25.37
C ILE A 242 -3.02 -12.31 -26.71
N PHE A 243 -3.23 -13.23 -27.65
CA PHE A 243 -3.78 -12.92 -28.97
C PHE A 243 -4.66 -14.06 -29.50
N ASP A 244 -5.72 -13.73 -30.24
CA ASP A 244 -6.52 -14.73 -30.96
C ASP A 244 -5.93 -14.92 -32.36
N ALA A 245 -5.48 -16.13 -32.67
CA ALA A 245 -4.92 -16.45 -33.99
C ALA A 245 -6.00 -16.65 -35.07
N ALA A 246 -7.26 -16.84 -34.69
CA ALA A 246 -8.38 -17.08 -35.61
C ALA A 246 -9.06 -15.77 -36.05
N ASP A 247 -9.06 -14.72 -35.21
CA ASP A 247 -9.69 -13.43 -35.54
C ASP A 247 -8.71 -12.24 -35.52
N LYS A 248 -8.33 -11.81 -36.73
CA LYS A 248 -7.49 -10.63 -37.01
C LYS A 248 -8.07 -9.29 -36.52
N ARG A 249 -9.31 -9.26 -36.02
CA ARG A 249 -9.91 -8.08 -35.38
C ARG A 249 -9.59 -7.98 -33.88
N THR A 250 -9.01 -9.01 -33.27
CA THR A 250 -8.65 -8.97 -31.85
C THR A 250 -7.36 -8.17 -31.63
N GLN A 251 -7.38 -7.27 -30.65
CA GLN A 251 -6.21 -6.50 -30.25
C GLN A 251 -5.31 -7.31 -29.31
N THR A 252 -4.00 -7.28 -29.58
CA THR A 252 -2.99 -8.00 -28.78
C THR A 252 -3.00 -7.52 -27.32
N VAL A 253 -3.36 -8.46 -26.45
CA VAL A 253 -3.14 -8.54 -25.01
C VAL A 253 -1.67 -8.31 -24.59
N TYR A 254 -1.33 -7.31 -23.78
CA TYR A 254 -0.17 -7.44 -22.87
C TYR A 254 -0.66 -7.36 -21.43
N SER A 255 -0.35 -8.37 -20.61
CA SER A 255 -0.80 -8.43 -19.21
C SER A 255 0.29 -8.89 -18.25
N LEU A 256 0.27 -8.35 -17.04
CA LEU A 256 1.08 -8.79 -15.91
C LEU A 256 0.21 -8.87 -14.65
N ASN A 257 0.45 -9.90 -13.83
CA ASN A 257 -0.11 -10.03 -12.50
C ASN A 257 1.02 -10.39 -11.51
N ALA A 258 1.61 -9.38 -10.87
CA ALA A 258 2.64 -9.52 -9.85
C ALA A 258 2.23 -8.79 -8.56
N GLN A 259 2.86 -9.15 -7.44
CA GLN A 259 2.48 -8.59 -6.12
C GLN A 259 2.65 -7.06 -6.04
N SER A 260 3.69 -6.51 -6.67
CA SER A 260 3.94 -5.07 -6.72
C SER A 260 3.26 -4.36 -7.91
N LEU A 261 3.09 -5.05 -9.04
CA LEU A 261 2.66 -4.45 -10.30
C LEU A 261 1.62 -5.29 -11.04
N ILE A 262 0.50 -4.68 -11.45
CA ILE A 262 -0.58 -5.31 -12.19
C ILE A 262 -1.02 -4.40 -13.34
N PHE A 263 -1.05 -4.93 -14.56
CA PHE A 263 -1.60 -4.24 -15.73
C PHE A 263 -2.22 -5.19 -16.75
N SER A 264 -3.13 -4.66 -17.57
CA SER A 264 -3.59 -5.25 -18.83
C SER A 264 -3.79 -4.10 -19.82
N LEU A 265 -3.15 -4.16 -20.99
CA LEU A 265 -3.07 -3.04 -21.94
C LEU A 265 -3.17 -3.52 -23.39
N ALA A 266 -4.23 -3.10 -24.10
CA ALA A 266 -4.51 -3.43 -25.49
C ALA A 266 -3.65 -2.66 -26.48
N SER A 267 -2.97 -3.38 -27.37
CA SER A 267 -2.28 -2.79 -28.52
C SER A 267 -3.28 -2.11 -29.46
N THR A 268 -3.08 -0.81 -29.71
CA THR A 268 -3.84 -0.01 -30.69
C THR A 268 -3.10 0.19 -32.00
N GLY A 269 -1.78 -0.03 -32.02
CA GLY A 269 -0.93 0.11 -33.20
C GLY A 269 0.54 0.19 -32.83
N GLU A 270 1.40 0.32 -33.85
CA GLU A 270 2.86 0.35 -33.68
C GLU A 270 3.45 1.60 -34.36
N TYR A 271 4.55 2.11 -33.82
CA TYR A 271 5.31 3.22 -34.41
C TYR A 271 6.80 3.09 -34.05
N THR A 272 7.68 3.71 -34.84
CA THR A 272 9.13 3.60 -34.64
C THR A 272 9.70 4.91 -34.10
N THR A 273 10.48 4.85 -33.01
CA THR A 273 11.21 5.98 -32.42
C THR A 273 12.68 5.59 -32.27
N CYS A 274 13.61 6.39 -32.79
CA CYS A 274 15.06 6.10 -32.79
C CYS A 274 15.43 4.69 -33.32
N GLY A 275 14.69 4.17 -34.30
CA GLY A 275 14.86 2.80 -34.82
C GLY A 275 14.23 1.68 -33.95
N HIS A 276 13.82 1.98 -32.71
CA HIS A 276 13.10 1.04 -31.84
C HIS A 276 11.59 1.02 -32.17
N LYS A 277 11.01 -0.18 -32.26
CA LYS A 277 9.59 -0.38 -32.56
C LYS A 277 8.79 -0.37 -31.27
N LEU A 278 7.88 0.59 -31.11
CA LEU A 278 7.09 0.83 -29.91
C LEU A 278 5.61 0.52 -30.19
N THR A 279 4.96 -0.18 -29.27
CA THR A 279 3.54 -0.54 -29.34
C THR A 279 2.72 0.48 -28.55
N ARG A 280 1.83 1.21 -29.22
CA ARG A 280 0.85 2.09 -28.57
C ARG A 280 -0.21 1.23 -27.89
N THR A 281 -0.60 1.61 -26.68
CA THR A 281 -1.71 0.96 -25.99
C THR A 281 -3.02 1.75 -26.16
N GLU A 282 -4.11 1.27 -25.57
CA GLU A 282 -5.36 2.03 -25.42
C GLU A 282 -5.22 3.25 -24.51
N HIS A 283 -4.15 3.30 -23.68
CA HIS A 283 -3.84 4.45 -22.86
C HIS A 283 -2.80 5.36 -23.54
N PRO A 284 -3.09 6.67 -23.77
CA PRO A 284 -2.26 7.53 -24.62
C PRO A 284 -0.84 7.77 -24.10
N LYS A 285 -0.61 7.63 -22.78
CA LYS A 285 0.71 7.76 -22.15
C LYS A 285 1.46 6.43 -21.93
N LEU A 286 0.81 5.27 -22.01
CA LEU A 286 1.46 3.98 -21.72
C LEU A 286 1.78 3.24 -23.02
N ILE A 287 3.04 2.82 -23.16
CA ILE A 287 3.61 2.33 -24.41
C ILE A 287 4.49 1.12 -24.10
N ILE A 288 4.43 0.10 -24.95
CA ILE A 288 5.09 -1.19 -24.70
C ILE A 288 6.22 -1.39 -25.71
N PHE A 289 7.43 -1.61 -25.20
CA PHE A 289 8.60 -1.96 -25.98
C PHE A 289 8.92 -3.44 -25.77
N GLU A 290 8.72 -4.26 -26.82
CA GLU A 290 9.05 -5.68 -26.80
C GLU A 290 10.51 -5.88 -27.20
N THR A 291 11.30 -6.50 -26.32
CA THR A 291 12.77 -6.57 -26.42
C THR A 291 13.28 -7.87 -25.83
N SER A 292 14.52 -8.27 -26.17
CA SER A 292 15.24 -9.27 -25.38
C SER A 292 15.67 -8.70 -24.02
N PRO A 293 15.84 -9.54 -22.98
CA PRO A 293 16.50 -9.12 -21.75
C PRO A 293 17.92 -8.60 -22.04
N PRO A 294 18.37 -7.53 -21.35
CA PRO A 294 19.69 -6.95 -21.59
C PRO A 294 20.80 -7.89 -21.13
N SER A 295 21.88 -7.97 -21.92
CA SER A 295 23.05 -8.81 -21.62
C SER A 295 23.94 -8.28 -20.50
N ILE A 296 23.76 -7.01 -20.09
CA ILE A 296 24.41 -6.37 -18.95
C ILE A 296 23.34 -5.58 -18.16
N PRO A 297 23.23 -5.75 -16.83
CA PRO A 297 22.31 -4.95 -16.02
C PRO A 297 22.59 -3.44 -16.18
N GLY A 298 21.55 -2.64 -16.41
CA GLY A 298 21.66 -1.19 -16.58
C GLY A 298 21.99 -0.71 -18.00
N THR A 299 22.30 -1.59 -18.95
CA THR A 299 22.38 -1.21 -20.39
C THR A 299 21.01 -1.28 -21.07
N GLU A 300 20.00 -0.69 -20.43
CA GLU A 300 18.63 -0.62 -20.93
C GLU A 300 18.48 0.52 -21.95
N VAL A 301 17.69 0.30 -23.01
CA VAL A 301 17.41 1.31 -24.06
C VAL A 301 16.67 2.50 -23.46
N PHE A 302 15.57 2.20 -22.77
CA PHE A 302 14.82 3.17 -21.97
C PHE A 302 15.22 2.99 -20.52
N LYS A 303 15.76 4.04 -19.91
CA LYS A 303 16.18 4.01 -18.51
C LYS A 303 14.99 4.35 -17.62
N SER A 304 14.92 3.70 -16.46
CA SER A 304 14.14 4.26 -15.35
C SER A 304 14.91 5.47 -14.82
N HIS A 305 14.39 6.67 -15.05
CA HIS A 305 14.75 7.81 -14.22
C HIS A 305 14.17 7.53 -12.83
N GLY A 306 15.00 7.65 -11.78
CA GLY A 306 14.57 7.41 -10.41
C GLY A 306 13.33 8.25 -10.09
N PHE A 307 12.42 7.68 -9.27
CA PHE A 307 11.06 8.17 -9.10
C PHE A 307 10.94 9.70 -8.94
N ILE A 308 9.99 10.30 -9.66
CA ILE A 308 9.63 11.72 -9.58
C ILE A 308 8.12 11.81 -9.37
N ALA A 309 7.68 12.27 -8.20
CA ALA A 309 6.26 12.39 -7.82
C ALA A 309 5.37 13.00 -8.93
N MET A 310 5.80 14.11 -9.53
CA MET A 310 5.05 14.83 -10.56
C MET A 310 4.84 14.07 -11.88
N HIS A 311 5.51 12.92 -12.07
CA HIS A 311 5.30 12.06 -13.24
C HIS A 311 4.13 11.08 -13.06
N ILE A 312 3.60 10.86 -11.84
CA ILE A 312 2.40 10.00 -11.68
C ILE A 312 1.17 10.67 -12.30
N ASP A 313 0.51 9.94 -13.19
CA ASP A 313 -0.79 10.29 -13.72
C ASP A 313 -1.86 9.42 -13.05
N LEU A 314 -2.54 9.96 -12.02
CA LEU A 314 -3.49 9.22 -11.20
C LEU A 314 -4.68 8.67 -12.00
N PHE A 315 -5.11 9.38 -13.06
CA PHE A 315 -6.14 8.88 -13.97
C PHE A 315 -5.63 7.66 -14.75
N THR A 316 -4.38 7.68 -15.20
CA THR A 316 -3.72 6.52 -15.84
C THR A 316 -3.71 5.29 -14.92
N TYR A 317 -3.39 5.47 -13.63
CA TYR A 317 -3.42 4.40 -12.62
C TYR A 317 -4.83 3.82 -12.38
N ILE A 318 -5.84 4.68 -12.27
CA ILE A 318 -7.23 4.26 -12.06
C ILE A 318 -7.77 3.55 -13.31
N ASN A 319 -7.52 4.09 -14.49
CA ASN A 319 -7.94 3.52 -15.77
C ASN A 319 -7.33 2.14 -16.00
N SER A 320 -6.03 1.93 -15.70
CA SER A 320 -5.39 0.62 -15.86
C SER A 320 -6.03 -0.47 -14.98
N LYS A 321 -6.49 -0.11 -13.76
CA LYS A 321 -7.23 -1.04 -12.89
C LYS A 321 -8.60 -1.38 -13.46
N PHE A 322 -9.36 -0.41 -13.98
CA PHE A 322 -10.66 -0.68 -14.61
C PHE A 322 -10.54 -1.59 -15.83
N VAL A 323 -9.54 -1.37 -16.70
CA VAL A 323 -9.26 -2.24 -17.87
C VAL A 323 -8.89 -3.66 -17.42
N TYR A 324 -8.03 -3.79 -16.41
CA TYR A 324 -7.67 -5.11 -15.86
C TYR A 324 -8.89 -5.86 -15.31
N VAL A 325 -9.76 -5.17 -14.55
CA VAL A 325 -10.98 -5.78 -13.97
C VAL A 325 -11.97 -6.20 -15.06
N GLU A 326 -12.23 -5.35 -16.06
CA GLU A 326 -13.09 -5.70 -17.20
C GLU A 326 -12.59 -6.97 -17.88
N ARG A 327 -11.28 -7.03 -18.19
CA ARG A 327 -10.69 -8.14 -18.92
C ARG A 327 -10.64 -9.43 -18.10
N HIS A 328 -10.42 -9.33 -16.80
CA HIS A 328 -10.51 -10.46 -15.87
C HIS A 328 -11.95 -11.01 -15.82
N ILE A 329 -12.95 -10.15 -15.66
CA ILE A 329 -14.37 -10.57 -15.68
C ILE A 329 -14.74 -11.20 -17.03
N ARG A 330 -14.35 -10.58 -18.15
CA ARG A 330 -14.62 -11.09 -19.51
C ARG A 330 -14.00 -12.48 -19.74
N THR A 331 -12.77 -12.71 -19.28
CA THR A 331 -12.11 -14.02 -19.41
C THR A 331 -12.74 -15.08 -18.51
N GLN A 332 -13.11 -14.74 -17.27
CA GLN A 332 -13.83 -15.65 -16.38
C GLN A 332 -15.23 -16.01 -16.91
N ILE A 333 -15.98 -15.05 -17.48
CA ILE A 333 -17.29 -15.31 -18.11
C ILE A 333 -17.14 -16.23 -19.32
N ASN A 334 -16.15 -16.01 -20.20
CA ASN A 334 -15.90 -16.88 -21.36
C ASN A 334 -15.51 -18.31 -20.95
N GLN A 335 -14.70 -18.47 -19.90
CA GLN A 335 -14.36 -19.78 -19.33
C GLN A 335 -15.58 -20.48 -18.72
N LEU A 336 -16.40 -19.75 -17.95
CA LEU A 336 -17.65 -20.27 -17.39
C LEU A 336 -18.61 -20.72 -18.51
N TYR A 337 -18.82 -19.89 -19.53
CA TYR A 337 -19.69 -20.21 -20.66
C TYR A 337 -19.25 -21.48 -21.39
N LYS A 338 -17.95 -21.64 -21.67
CA LYS A 338 -17.40 -22.89 -22.23
C LYS A 338 -17.68 -24.09 -21.33
N ASN A 339 -17.44 -23.95 -20.02
CA ASN A 339 -17.64 -25.05 -19.07
C ASN A 339 -19.13 -25.45 -18.95
N VAL A 340 -20.06 -24.48 -19.00
CA VAL A 340 -21.50 -24.77 -19.00
C VAL A 340 -21.92 -25.50 -20.28
N LEU A 341 -21.46 -25.07 -21.47
CA LEU A 341 -21.76 -25.77 -22.72
C LEU A 341 -21.19 -27.21 -22.73
N LEU A 342 -19.96 -27.39 -22.23
CA LEU A 342 -19.35 -28.72 -22.12
C LEU A 342 -20.13 -29.63 -21.17
N GLN A 343 -20.53 -29.11 -20.00
CA GLN A 343 -21.35 -29.86 -19.04
C GLN A 343 -22.73 -30.18 -19.59
N GLN A 344 -23.39 -29.25 -20.29
CA GLN A 344 -24.67 -29.52 -20.95
C GLN A 344 -24.52 -30.62 -22.00
N CYS A 345 -23.52 -30.55 -22.88
CA CYS A 345 -23.29 -31.58 -23.89
C CYS A 345 -22.95 -32.94 -23.28
N GLN A 346 -22.15 -32.99 -22.20
CA GLN A 346 -21.88 -34.23 -21.47
C GLN A 346 -23.15 -34.83 -20.81
N ILE A 347 -24.06 -33.99 -20.30
CA ILE A 347 -25.35 -34.43 -19.74
C ILE A 347 -26.28 -34.95 -20.85
N GLU A 348 -26.37 -34.25 -21.99
CA GLU A 348 -27.18 -34.66 -23.12
C GLU A 348 -26.64 -35.95 -23.77
N TYR A 349 -25.32 -36.08 -23.95
CA TYR A 349 -24.66 -37.29 -24.41
C TYR A 349 -24.90 -38.48 -23.47
N GLY A 350 -24.79 -38.28 -22.15
CA GLY A 350 -25.14 -39.31 -21.16
C GLY A 350 -26.63 -39.67 -21.17
N MET A 351 -27.52 -38.70 -21.42
CA MET A 351 -28.95 -38.97 -21.61
C MET A 351 -29.21 -39.76 -22.90
N MET A 352 -28.49 -39.49 -24.00
CA MET A 352 -28.58 -40.26 -25.24
C MET A 352 -28.06 -41.69 -25.05
N GLN A 353 -26.94 -41.90 -24.35
CA GLN A 353 -26.44 -43.24 -24.00
C GLN A 353 -27.46 -44.04 -23.15
N ASN A 354 -28.04 -43.42 -22.13
CA ASN A 354 -29.09 -44.06 -21.32
C ASN A 354 -30.35 -44.37 -22.15
N SER A 355 -30.74 -43.48 -23.06
CA SER A 355 -31.88 -43.69 -23.96
C SER A 355 -31.59 -44.84 -24.93
N LEU A 356 -30.37 -44.93 -25.47
CA LEU A 356 -29.93 -45.99 -26.36
C LEU A 356 -29.97 -47.38 -25.68
N ALA A 357 -29.62 -47.45 -24.39
CA ALA A 357 -29.75 -48.67 -23.59
C ALA A 357 -31.23 -49.10 -23.37
N ILE A 358 -32.18 -48.16 -23.40
CA ILE A 358 -33.63 -48.43 -23.32
C ILE A 358 -34.20 -48.90 -24.67
N ALA A 359 -33.63 -48.44 -25.79
CA ALA A 359 -34.14 -48.67 -27.15
C ALA A 359 -34.25 -50.15 -27.56
N THR A 360 -33.39 -51.02 -27.02
CA THR A 360 -33.38 -52.46 -27.31
C THR A 360 -34.37 -53.25 -26.45
N GLY A 361 -34.58 -52.85 -25.19
CA GLY A 361 -35.49 -53.53 -24.27
C GLY A 361 -36.94 -53.04 -24.33
N SER A 362 -37.16 -51.76 -24.65
CA SER A 362 -38.49 -51.15 -24.71
C SER A 362 -38.51 -49.96 -25.70
N PRO A 363 -38.65 -50.22 -27.02
CA PRO A 363 -38.62 -49.20 -28.07
C PRO A 363 -39.57 -48.01 -27.83
N ASP A 364 -40.81 -48.25 -27.43
CA ASP A 364 -41.81 -47.18 -27.24
C ASP A 364 -41.48 -46.26 -26.04
N VAL A 365 -40.81 -46.80 -25.01
CA VAL A 365 -40.33 -46.02 -23.86
C VAL A 365 -39.12 -45.16 -24.26
N PHE A 366 -38.25 -45.69 -25.14
CA PHE A 366 -37.22 -44.88 -25.79
C PHE A 366 -37.84 -43.75 -26.61
N ALA A 367 -38.84 -44.03 -27.45
CA ALA A 367 -39.52 -43.00 -28.26
C ALA A 367 -40.12 -41.90 -27.37
N TYR A 368 -40.79 -42.27 -26.28
CA TYR A 368 -41.36 -41.34 -25.30
C TYR A 368 -40.30 -40.41 -24.67
N HIS A 369 -39.16 -40.96 -24.22
CA HIS A 369 -38.10 -40.16 -23.60
C HIS A 369 -37.31 -39.32 -24.61
N PHE A 370 -37.01 -39.87 -25.79
CA PHE A 370 -36.24 -39.19 -26.84
C PHE A 370 -37.04 -38.04 -27.47
N MET A 371 -38.32 -38.27 -27.78
CA MET A 371 -39.23 -37.25 -28.31
C MET A 371 -39.88 -36.37 -27.24
N LYS A 372 -39.57 -36.63 -25.95
CA LYS A 372 -40.02 -35.88 -24.77
C LYS A 372 -41.54 -35.79 -24.61
N GLY A 373 -42.26 -36.85 -24.97
CA GLY A 373 -43.72 -36.94 -24.80
C GLY A 373 -44.38 -38.16 -25.47
N PRO A 374 -45.68 -38.39 -25.21
CA PRO A 374 -46.46 -39.50 -25.78
C PRO A 374 -46.81 -39.28 -27.26
N GLY A 375 -47.34 -40.32 -27.90
CA GLY A 375 -47.73 -40.29 -29.31
C GLY A 375 -46.61 -40.56 -30.32
N TYR A 376 -45.49 -41.10 -29.84
CA TYR A 376 -44.42 -41.66 -30.66
C TYR A 376 -44.25 -43.14 -30.30
N MET A 377 -44.28 -43.99 -31.32
CA MET A 377 -43.97 -45.42 -31.25
C MET A 377 -42.58 -45.65 -31.85
N ALA A 378 -41.89 -46.74 -31.51
CA ALA A 378 -40.66 -47.10 -32.20
C ALA A 378 -40.58 -48.58 -32.59
N LEU A 379 -40.05 -48.82 -33.79
CA LEU A 379 -39.81 -50.14 -34.33
C LEU A 379 -38.30 -50.40 -34.43
N LEU A 380 -37.80 -51.36 -33.64
CA LEU A 380 -36.43 -51.85 -33.71
C LEU A 380 -36.23 -52.67 -35.00
N ALA A 381 -35.21 -52.35 -35.79
CA ALA A 381 -34.92 -52.97 -37.08
C ALA A 381 -33.41 -53.20 -37.27
N GLY A 382 -32.86 -54.18 -36.55
CA GLY A 382 -31.41 -54.44 -36.53
C GLY A 382 -30.66 -53.34 -35.79
N GLU A 383 -29.66 -52.73 -36.43
CA GLU A 383 -28.81 -51.68 -35.85
C GLU A 383 -29.41 -50.26 -35.99
N VAL A 384 -30.67 -50.15 -36.42
CA VAL A 384 -31.43 -48.90 -36.48
C VAL A 384 -32.77 -49.03 -35.77
N ILE A 385 -33.32 -47.89 -35.36
CA ILE A 385 -34.66 -47.78 -34.79
C ILE A 385 -35.48 -46.76 -35.59
N HIS A 386 -36.70 -47.12 -35.95
CA HIS A 386 -37.62 -46.26 -36.68
C HIS A 386 -38.64 -45.67 -35.70
N VAL A 387 -38.54 -44.38 -35.42
CA VAL A 387 -39.54 -43.63 -34.66
C VAL A 387 -40.70 -43.26 -35.58
N VAL A 388 -41.91 -43.56 -35.14
CA VAL A 388 -43.18 -43.35 -35.87
C VAL A 388 -44.01 -42.33 -35.10
N LYS A 389 -44.39 -41.22 -35.75
CA LYS A 389 -45.33 -40.26 -35.14
C LYS A 389 -46.78 -40.72 -35.37
N CYS A 390 -47.50 -40.95 -34.28
CA CYS A 390 -48.86 -41.49 -34.29
C CYS A 390 -49.92 -40.37 -34.23
N VAL A 391 -51.16 -40.68 -34.65
CA VAL A 391 -52.26 -39.70 -34.74
C VAL A 391 -53.08 -39.69 -33.43
N PRO A 392 -53.27 -38.54 -32.77
CA PRO A 392 -54.11 -38.45 -31.57
C PRO A 392 -55.59 -38.66 -31.89
N VAL A 393 -56.28 -39.44 -31.05
CA VAL A 393 -57.71 -39.77 -31.17
C VAL A 393 -58.39 -39.80 -29.79
N GLU A 394 -59.68 -39.42 -29.73
CA GLU A 394 -60.47 -39.51 -28.51
C GLU A 394 -60.87 -40.96 -28.20
N VAL A 395 -60.64 -41.39 -26.95
CA VAL A 395 -61.08 -42.68 -26.41
C VAL A 395 -61.68 -42.52 -25.01
N ARG A 396 -62.49 -43.50 -24.58
CA ARG A 396 -63.20 -43.46 -23.28
C ARG A 396 -62.91 -44.72 -22.47
N ILE A 397 -62.83 -44.65 -21.14
CA ILE A 397 -62.51 -45.83 -20.31
C ILE A 397 -63.57 -46.92 -20.51
N ALA A 398 -63.14 -48.13 -20.89
CA ALA A 398 -64.00 -49.30 -21.02
C ALA A 398 -64.29 -49.91 -19.64
N ARG A 399 -65.46 -50.53 -19.48
CA ARG A 399 -65.82 -51.25 -18.25
C ARG A 399 -65.58 -52.75 -18.44
N THR A 400 -64.47 -53.26 -17.90
CA THR A 400 -64.13 -54.68 -17.92
C THR A 400 -64.51 -55.37 -16.59
N THR A 401 -64.65 -56.69 -16.63
CA THR A 401 -64.72 -57.55 -15.44
C THR A 401 -63.34 -58.02 -14.97
N GLU A 402 -62.36 -57.99 -15.87
CA GLU A 402 -60.98 -58.43 -15.66
C GLU A 402 -60.04 -57.23 -15.56
N CYS A 403 -58.88 -57.43 -14.91
CA CYS A 403 -57.81 -56.42 -14.85
C CYS A 403 -56.78 -56.64 -15.96
N TYR A 404 -56.25 -55.54 -16.49
CA TYR A 404 -55.23 -55.54 -17.54
C TYR A 404 -54.06 -54.62 -17.17
N GLU A 405 -52.88 -54.93 -17.69
CA GLU A 405 -51.65 -54.13 -17.51
C GLU A 405 -51.71 -52.79 -18.25
N GLN A 406 -52.50 -52.71 -19.33
CA GLN A 406 -52.79 -51.49 -20.10
C GLN A 406 -54.26 -51.08 -19.87
N LEU A 407 -54.57 -49.79 -19.96
CA LEU A 407 -55.89 -49.26 -19.61
C LEU A 407 -56.91 -49.62 -20.70
N PRO A 408 -57.96 -50.41 -20.42
CA PRO A 408 -58.95 -50.76 -21.43
C PRO A 408 -59.82 -49.54 -21.79
N VAL A 409 -59.98 -49.27 -23.08
CA VAL A 409 -60.65 -48.10 -23.63
C VAL A 409 -61.55 -48.44 -24.82
N LEU A 410 -62.54 -47.58 -25.10
CA LEU A 410 -63.45 -47.66 -26.24
C LEU A 410 -63.09 -46.56 -27.25
N ARG A 411 -63.01 -46.94 -28.53
CA ARG A 411 -62.88 -46.05 -29.68
C ARG A 411 -64.08 -46.28 -30.60
N GLY A 412 -65.08 -45.41 -30.52
CA GLY A 412 -66.40 -45.73 -31.06
C GLY A 412 -67.03 -46.88 -30.27
N ASN A 413 -67.34 -47.99 -30.95
CA ASN A 413 -67.84 -49.22 -30.31
C ASN A 413 -66.74 -50.26 -30.03
N ASP A 414 -65.54 -50.10 -30.59
CA ASP A 414 -64.48 -51.11 -30.52
C ASP A 414 -63.63 -50.96 -29.25
N THR A 415 -63.30 -52.09 -28.62
CA THR A 415 -62.39 -52.15 -27.47
C THR A 415 -60.94 -52.14 -27.90
N TYR A 416 -60.17 -51.19 -27.37
CA TYR A 416 -58.72 -51.07 -27.47
C TYR A 416 -58.12 -51.03 -26.06
N PHE A 417 -56.79 -51.06 -25.97
CA PHE A 417 -56.05 -50.86 -24.73
C PHE A 417 -55.04 -49.72 -24.94
N LEU A 418 -54.87 -48.89 -23.91
CA LEU A 418 -54.01 -47.72 -23.92
C LEU A 418 -52.76 -48.01 -23.07
N THR A 419 -51.58 -47.98 -23.69
CA THR A 419 -50.33 -48.28 -23.00
C THR A 419 -50.02 -47.27 -21.88
N PRO A 420 -49.50 -47.71 -20.72
CA PRO A 420 -49.04 -46.79 -19.68
C PRO A 420 -47.89 -45.92 -20.20
N GLN A 421 -47.83 -44.67 -19.75
CA GLN A 421 -46.87 -43.62 -20.14
C GLN A 421 -46.94 -43.16 -21.61
N THR A 422 -46.88 -44.08 -22.59
CA THR A 422 -46.75 -43.73 -24.01
C THR A 422 -48.09 -43.43 -24.70
N HIS A 423 -49.20 -43.89 -24.11
CA HIS A 423 -50.59 -43.67 -24.56
C HIS A 423 -50.88 -44.14 -26.00
N ILE A 424 -50.16 -45.17 -26.46
CA ILE A 424 -50.37 -45.83 -27.75
C ILE A 424 -51.59 -46.76 -27.63
N LEU A 425 -52.41 -46.80 -28.67
CA LEU A 425 -53.57 -47.70 -28.76
C LEU A 425 -53.18 -49.04 -29.39
N ILE A 426 -53.31 -50.11 -28.61
CA ILE A 426 -53.10 -51.50 -29.02
C ILE A 426 -54.42 -52.27 -28.99
N ARG A 427 -54.52 -53.34 -29.80
CA ARG A 427 -55.78 -54.13 -29.96
C ARG A 427 -55.99 -55.19 -28.88
N HIS A 428 -54.94 -55.57 -28.16
CA HIS A 428 -54.95 -56.61 -27.14
C HIS A 428 -54.12 -56.13 -25.95
N GLY A 429 -54.57 -56.37 -24.71
CA GLY A 429 -53.85 -56.04 -23.49
C GLY A 429 -53.44 -57.29 -22.70
N THR A 430 -52.38 -57.20 -21.92
CA THR A 430 -51.95 -58.24 -20.98
C THR A 430 -52.99 -58.38 -19.88
N GLN A 431 -53.65 -59.53 -19.78
CA GLN A 431 -54.53 -59.83 -18.65
C GLN A 431 -53.69 -60.09 -17.39
N VAL A 432 -54.07 -59.48 -16.26
CA VAL A 432 -53.36 -59.60 -14.97
C VAL A 432 -54.32 -59.90 -13.83
N THR A 433 -53.80 -60.46 -12.74
CA THR A 433 -54.59 -60.66 -11.52
C THR A 433 -54.88 -59.32 -10.85
N CYS A 434 -56.13 -59.09 -10.46
CA CYS A 434 -56.55 -57.85 -9.79
C CYS A 434 -55.94 -57.75 -8.38
N ASN A 435 -54.82 -57.02 -8.26
CA ASN A 435 -54.06 -56.87 -7.02
C ASN A 435 -54.46 -55.58 -6.27
N SER A 436 -54.93 -55.70 -5.03
CA SER A 436 -55.33 -54.56 -4.19
C SER A 436 -54.18 -53.86 -3.45
N PHE A 437 -53.03 -54.53 -3.33
CA PHE A 437 -51.83 -53.99 -2.68
C PHE A 437 -50.94 -53.22 -3.67
N ALA A 438 -50.80 -53.75 -4.90
CA ALA A 438 -50.06 -53.12 -5.99
C ALA A 438 -50.91 -53.10 -7.29
N PRO A 439 -51.92 -52.21 -7.38
CA PRO A 439 -52.74 -52.05 -8.58
C PRO A 439 -52.04 -51.23 -9.67
N SER A 440 -52.41 -51.47 -10.92
CA SER A 440 -52.02 -50.59 -12.04
C SER A 440 -52.56 -49.18 -11.82
N MET A 441 -51.66 -48.19 -11.75
CA MET A 441 -51.96 -46.78 -11.53
C MET A 441 -51.64 -45.94 -12.78
N TYR A 442 -52.57 -45.05 -13.14
CA TYR A 442 -52.48 -44.18 -14.32
C TYR A 442 -52.74 -42.73 -13.91
N GLN A 443 -52.02 -41.79 -14.51
CA GLN A 443 -52.31 -40.37 -14.42
C GLN A 443 -53.27 -39.99 -15.56
N LEU A 444 -54.47 -39.48 -15.23
CA LEU A 444 -55.48 -39.08 -16.19
C LEU A 444 -55.91 -37.64 -15.89
N GLY A 445 -55.36 -36.70 -16.66
CA GLY A 445 -55.39 -35.28 -16.28
C GLY A 445 -54.53 -35.03 -15.04
N ASP A 446 -55.05 -34.27 -14.09
CA ASP A 446 -54.36 -33.91 -12.86
C ASP A 446 -54.44 -35.00 -11.76
N SER A 447 -55.36 -35.96 -11.91
CA SER A 447 -55.63 -37.01 -10.91
C SER A 447 -55.01 -38.36 -11.25
N TRP A 448 -54.65 -39.12 -10.21
CA TRP A 448 -54.19 -40.50 -10.33
C TRP A 448 -55.33 -41.48 -10.07
N TYR A 449 -55.42 -42.51 -10.90
CA TYR A 449 -56.45 -43.56 -10.81
C TYR A 449 -55.80 -44.94 -10.74
N LYS A 450 -56.23 -45.75 -9.76
CA LYS A 450 -55.96 -47.19 -9.70
C LYS A 450 -57.10 -47.97 -10.35
N ILE A 451 -56.78 -48.95 -11.18
CA ILE A 451 -57.77 -49.72 -11.96
C ILE A 451 -57.93 -51.12 -11.34
N MET A 452 -59.12 -51.41 -10.78
CA MET A 452 -59.39 -52.70 -10.11
C MET A 452 -60.86 -53.15 -10.19
N PRO A 453 -61.25 -53.92 -11.22
CA PRO A 453 -61.14 -53.50 -12.62
C PRO A 453 -61.84 -52.16 -12.92
N LYS A 454 -62.59 -51.58 -11.97
CA LYS A 454 -63.14 -50.23 -12.06
C LYS A 454 -62.07 -49.18 -11.74
N PRO A 455 -62.10 -47.99 -12.36
CA PRO A 455 -61.24 -46.88 -11.97
C PRO A 455 -61.66 -46.32 -10.61
N VAL A 456 -60.68 -46.07 -9.74
CA VAL A 456 -60.85 -45.40 -8.45
C VAL A 456 -59.74 -44.36 -8.29
N GLU A 457 -60.09 -43.14 -7.93
CA GLU A 457 -59.11 -42.07 -7.69
C GLU A 457 -58.23 -42.37 -6.47
N THR A 458 -56.98 -41.92 -6.47
CA THR A 458 -55.99 -42.21 -5.45
C THR A 458 -54.94 -41.11 -5.32
N ILE A 459 -54.24 -41.07 -4.19
CA ILE A 459 -53.12 -40.15 -3.97
C ILE A 459 -51.98 -40.42 -4.99
N PRO A 460 -51.24 -39.37 -5.40
CA PRO A 460 -50.10 -39.52 -6.31
C PRO A 460 -48.92 -40.26 -5.64
N PRO A 461 -48.09 -40.99 -6.43
CA PRO A 461 -46.90 -41.65 -5.93
C PRO A 461 -45.76 -40.68 -5.60
N THR A 462 -44.84 -41.10 -4.72
CA THR A 462 -43.66 -40.31 -4.34
C THR A 462 -42.67 -40.16 -5.49
N VAL A 463 -42.33 -38.92 -5.85
CA VAL A 463 -41.39 -38.61 -6.93
C VAL A 463 -39.93 -38.64 -6.44
N MET A 464 -39.05 -39.28 -7.20
CA MET A 464 -37.60 -39.31 -6.94
C MET A 464 -36.95 -37.93 -7.13
N LYS A 465 -35.91 -37.61 -6.38
CA LYS A 465 -35.21 -36.31 -6.45
C LYS A 465 -33.72 -36.49 -6.82
N PRO A 466 -33.20 -35.74 -7.81
CA PRO A 466 -31.78 -35.77 -8.14
C PRO A 466 -30.93 -35.05 -7.08
N SER A 467 -29.64 -35.37 -7.02
CA SER A 467 -28.67 -34.69 -6.13
C SER A 467 -28.16 -33.40 -6.78
N THR A 468 -28.40 -32.25 -6.13
CA THR A 468 -28.15 -30.91 -6.71
C THR A 468 -27.11 -30.11 -5.90
N LYS A 469 -25.91 -30.67 -5.73
CA LYS A 469 -24.77 -29.92 -5.14
C LYS A 469 -23.96 -29.22 -6.24
N PRO A 470 -23.89 -27.88 -6.27
CA PRO A 470 -23.08 -27.17 -7.26
C PRO A 470 -21.58 -27.35 -6.98
N SER A 471 -20.78 -27.41 -8.05
CA SER A 471 -19.32 -27.64 -8.02
C SER A 471 -18.48 -26.40 -8.34
N TRP A 472 -19.10 -25.30 -8.75
CA TRP A 472 -18.41 -24.06 -9.14
C TRP A 472 -18.05 -23.17 -7.93
N LYS A 473 -16.92 -22.47 -8.03
CA LYS A 473 -16.44 -21.51 -7.04
C LYS A 473 -15.87 -20.28 -7.74
N TYR A 474 -16.28 -19.09 -7.29
CA TYR A 474 -15.70 -17.82 -7.75
C TYR A 474 -14.22 -17.68 -7.32
N ILE A 475 -13.40 -17.12 -8.21
CA ILE A 475 -12.03 -16.71 -7.93
C ILE A 475 -11.98 -15.19 -8.07
N SER A 476 -11.51 -14.49 -7.03
CA SER A 476 -11.38 -13.03 -7.08
C SER A 476 -10.08 -12.60 -7.77
N PRO A 477 -10.08 -11.43 -8.46
CA PRO A 477 -8.84 -10.79 -8.89
C PRO A 477 -8.06 -10.33 -7.65
N GLY A 478 -6.98 -11.05 -7.33
CA GLY A 478 -6.12 -10.76 -6.17
C GLY A 478 -5.39 -9.41 -6.29
N ALA A 479 -4.98 -8.87 -5.14
CA ALA A 479 -4.09 -7.70 -4.98
C ALA A 479 -4.53 -6.37 -5.64
N LEU A 480 -5.70 -6.29 -6.28
CA LEU A 480 -6.21 -5.09 -6.95
C LEU A 480 -6.24 -3.82 -6.06
N ALA A 481 -6.48 -3.99 -4.76
CA ALA A 481 -6.46 -2.88 -3.80
C ALA A 481 -5.06 -2.29 -3.60
N THR A 482 -4.03 -3.14 -3.50
CA THR A 482 -2.65 -2.78 -3.14
C THR A 482 -1.73 -2.52 -4.32
N SER A 483 -2.10 -3.00 -5.51
CA SER A 483 -1.17 -3.15 -6.64
C SER A 483 -1.76 -2.57 -7.93
N GLY A 484 -0.92 -2.00 -8.80
CA GLY A 484 -1.33 -1.31 -10.04
C GLY A 484 -0.14 -1.05 -10.95
N ILE A 485 -0.13 0.05 -11.72
CA ILE A 485 1.03 0.46 -12.56
C ILE A 485 2.10 1.29 -11.83
N TYR A 486 1.81 1.70 -10.59
CA TYR A 486 2.74 2.36 -9.68
C TYR A 486 2.76 1.57 -8.37
N SER A 487 3.89 1.55 -7.69
CA SER A 487 4.11 0.83 -6.44
C SER A 487 3.59 1.62 -5.22
N GLN A 488 3.55 0.98 -4.05
CA GLN A 488 3.03 1.61 -2.84
C GLN A 488 3.94 2.72 -2.29
N SER A 489 5.27 2.67 -2.53
CA SER A 489 6.18 3.77 -2.18
C SER A 489 5.97 4.97 -3.09
N ASP A 490 5.76 4.73 -4.38
CA ASP A 490 5.58 5.75 -5.41
C ASP A 490 4.31 6.61 -5.11
N LEU A 491 3.24 5.94 -4.66
CA LEU A 491 2.00 6.58 -4.25
C LEU A 491 2.13 7.33 -2.92
N GLU A 492 2.99 6.87 -2.01
CA GLU A 492 3.24 7.52 -0.72
C GLU A 492 4.09 8.79 -0.89
N GLU A 493 5.15 8.74 -1.70
CA GLU A 493 5.97 9.92 -2.01
C GLU A 493 5.17 10.96 -2.83
N LEU A 494 4.28 10.53 -3.74
CA LEU A 494 3.32 11.44 -4.38
C LEU A 494 2.40 12.12 -3.36
N LYS A 495 1.84 11.36 -2.41
CA LYS A 495 0.96 11.88 -1.37
C LYS A 495 1.71 12.90 -0.52
N ASP A 496 2.94 12.60 -0.09
CA ASP A 496 3.78 13.53 0.67
C ASP A 496 4.12 14.79 -0.15
N HIS A 497 4.43 14.66 -1.44
CA HIS A 497 4.68 15.79 -2.35
C HIS A 497 3.45 16.71 -2.52
N ILE A 498 2.24 16.13 -2.61
CA ILE A 498 0.97 16.88 -2.70
C ILE A 498 0.63 17.55 -1.36
N MET A 499 0.87 16.88 -0.24
CA MET A 499 0.54 17.38 1.10
C MET A 499 1.52 18.45 1.59
N PHE A 500 2.81 18.35 1.26
CA PHE A 500 3.85 19.25 1.78
C PHE A 500 3.54 20.75 1.60
N PRO A 501 3.06 21.26 0.44
CA PRO A 501 2.67 22.66 0.30
C PRO A 501 1.52 23.10 1.23
N ALA A 502 0.58 22.20 1.54
CA ALA A 502 -0.54 22.46 2.43
C ALA A 502 -0.15 22.37 3.92
N GLU A 503 0.77 21.48 4.26
CA GLU A 503 1.26 21.29 5.63
C GLU A 503 2.36 22.28 6.02
N ARG A 504 3.19 22.76 5.07
CA ARG A 504 4.25 23.76 5.26
C ARG A 504 3.83 24.94 6.16
N PRO A 505 2.70 25.65 5.95
CA PRO A 505 2.29 26.73 6.86
C PRO A 505 1.96 26.27 8.28
N ALA A 506 1.38 25.08 8.47
CA ALA A 506 1.09 24.52 9.79
C ALA A 506 2.37 24.08 10.53
N ILE A 507 3.32 23.48 9.80
CA ILE A 507 4.65 23.12 10.31
C ILE A 507 5.42 24.38 10.71
N LEU A 508 5.49 25.40 9.85
CA LEU A 508 6.16 26.67 10.13
C LEU A 508 5.53 27.40 11.33
N ASN A 509 4.21 27.44 11.44
CA ASN A 509 3.52 27.99 12.62
C ASN A 509 3.85 27.20 13.89
N THR A 510 3.94 25.86 13.81
CA THR A 510 4.31 25.02 14.96
C THR A 510 5.75 25.26 15.40
N VAL A 511 6.70 25.36 14.45
CA VAL A 511 8.10 25.73 14.74
C VAL A 511 8.18 27.13 15.36
N ALA A 512 7.44 28.11 14.83
CA ALA A 512 7.39 29.47 15.40
C ALA A 512 6.83 29.47 16.84
N ARG A 513 5.79 28.68 17.13
CA ARG A 513 5.26 28.51 18.50
C ARG A 513 6.29 27.88 19.45
N GLY A 514 7.09 26.93 18.97
CA GLY A 514 8.19 26.33 19.75
C GLY A 514 9.32 27.32 20.04
N ILE A 515 9.69 28.16 19.06
CA ILE A 515 10.67 29.26 19.24
C ILE A 515 10.14 30.29 20.25
N LEU A 516 8.84 30.54 20.29
CA LEU A 516 8.16 31.38 21.28
C LEU A 516 7.97 30.69 22.65
N GLY A 517 8.59 29.52 22.88
CA GLY A 517 8.54 28.80 24.16
C GLY A 517 7.20 28.14 24.48
N GLN A 518 6.28 28.04 23.52
CA GLN A 518 5.01 27.33 23.70
C GLN A 518 5.19 25.82 23.54
N THR A 519 4.33 25.03 24.19
CA THR A 519 4.30 23.59 24.00
C THR A 519 3.84 23.22 22.59
N THR A 520 4.66 22.43 21.89
CA THR A 520 4.43 21.96 20.52
C THR A 520 4.35 20.45 20.47
N VAL A 521 3.33 19.91 19.81
CA VAL A 521 3.25 18.49 19.47
C VAL A 521 3.30 18.37 17.95
N LEU A 522 4.39 17.81 17.43
CA LEU A 522 4.52 17.44 16.02
C LEU A 522 4.18 15.96 15.89
N ASN A 523 3.02 15.65 15.33
CA ASN A 523 2.66 14.28 14.98
C ASN A 523 3.46 13.88 13.72
N GLY A 524 4.32 12.87 13.82
CA GLY A 524 5.11 12.34 12.69
C GLY A 524 6.43 13.06 12.38
N GLY A 525 6.68 14.25 12.95
CA GLY A 525 7.92 15.01 12.73
C GLY A 525 8.74 15.21 14.01
N SER A 526 10.06 14.99 13.96
CA SER A 526 10.95 15.25 15.09
C SER A 526 11.68 16.58 14.97
N LEU A 527 11.67 17.37 16.04
CA LEU A 527 12.43 18.62 16.12
C LEU A 527 13.95 18.41 16.13
N SER A 528 14.43 17.18 16.42
CA SER A 528 15.85 16.81 16.31
C SER A 528 16.40 17.06 14.91
N ASN A 529 15.58 16.83 13.88
CA ASN A 529 16.01 16.90 12.48
C ASN A 529 16.17 18.35 11.99
N LEU A 530 15.86 19.34 12.83
CA LEU A 530 16.10 20.78 12.60
C LEU A 530 17.36 21.30 13.31
N ILE A 531 18.04 20.46 14.12
CA ILE A 531 19.24 20.84 14.87
C ILE A 531 20.40 19.95 14.42
N ASP A 532 21.36 20.55 13.72
CA ASP A 532 22.57 19.88 13.26
C ASP A 532 23.39 19.27 14.41
N GLU A 533 23.89 18.05 14.21
CA GLU A 533 24.63 17.25 15.20
C GLU A 533 25.81 18.04 15.79
N ALA A 534 26.55 18.74 14.93
CA ALA A 534 27.70 19.57 15.33
C ALA A 534 27.30 20.79 16.20
N SER A 535 26.03 21.20 16.16
CA SER A 535 25.49 22.22 17.07
C SER A 535 25.20 21.64 18.45
N ILE A 536 24.70 20.40 18.53
CA ILE A 536 24.48 19.69 19.79
C ILE A 536 25.82 19.37 20.47
N GLU A 537 26.82 18.87 19.72
CA GLU A 537 28.17 18.65 20.24
C GLU A 537 28.79 19.92 20.82
N ARG A 538 28.65 21.06 20.11
CA ARG A 538 29.16 22.36 20.59
C ARG A 538 28.48 22.83 21.87
N ILE A 539 27.15 22.66 21.98
CA ILE A 539 26.42 22.96 23.22
C ILE A 539 26.91 22.06 24.35
N ALA A 540 27.00 20.75 24.12
CA ALA A 540 27.48 19.77 25.09
C ALA A 540 28.91 20.07 25.57
N ALA A 541 29.86 20.32 24.66
CA ALA A 541 31.23 20.69 24.99
C ALA A 541 31.32 22.01 25.78
N SER A 542 30.51 23.01 25.45
CA SER A 542 30.46 24.29 26.17
C SER A 542 29.87 24.17 27.59
N ALA A 543 28.93 23.24 27.80
CA ALA A 543 28.38 22.92 29.11
C ALA A 543 29.38 22.08 29.94
N TRP A 544 30.01 21.08 29.32
CA TRP A 544 30.98 20.18 29.94
C TRP A 544 32.22 20.92 30.45
N THR A 545 32.78 21.84 29.65
CA THR A 545 33.91 22.69 30.05
C THR A 545 33.54 23.64 31.21
N LYS A 546 32.34 24.24 31.19
CA LYS A 546 31.83 25.06 32.30
C LYS A 546 31.60 24.24 33.58
N PHE A 547 31.21 22.98 33.46
CA PHE A 547 31.04 22.06 34.59
C PHE A 547 32.39 21.65 35.19
N TRP A 548 33.32 21.16 34.35
CA TRP A 548 34.64 20.71 34.79
C TRP A 548 35.47 21.80 35.45
N ASN A 549 35.44 23.04 34.95
CA ASN A 549 36.17 24.15 35.57
C ASN A 549 35.72 24.42 37.02
N LYS A 550 34.45 24.16 37.37
CA LYS A 550 33.98 24.24 38.77
C LYS A 550 34.46 23.06 39.61
N PHE A 551 34.51 21.86 39.03
CA PHE A 551 34.94 20.65 39.73
C PHE A 551 36.46 20.63 40.00
N LEU A 552 37.28 21.15 39.08
CA LEU A 552 38.74 21.29 39.28
C LEU A 552 39.09 22.22 40.45
N ILE A 553 38.32 23.29 40.67
CA ILE A 553 38.50 24.20 41.82
C ILE A 553 38.26 23.45 43.13
N PHE A 554 37.22 22.61 43.19
CA PHE A 554 36.93 21.75 44.35
C PHE A 554 38.02 20.69 44.58
N GLY A 555 38.57 20.11 43.51
CA GLY A 555 39.70 19.18 43.56
C GLY A 555 40.97 19.80 44.15
N ASN A 556 41.33 21.02 43.72
CA ASN A 556 42.53 21.70 44.24
C ASN A 556 42.40 22.07 45.73
N VAL A 557 41.22 22.52 46.17
CA VAL A 557 40.99 22.85 47.60
C VAL A 557 41.06 21.60 48.49
N SER A 558 40.46 20.50 48.06
CA SER A 558 40.49 19.23 48.82
C SER A 558 41.89 18.60 48.85
N ALA A 559 42.63 18.64 47.74
CA ALA A 559 44.03 18.19 47.70
C ALA A 559 44.94 18.99 48.66
N GLY A 560 44.77 20.31 48.74
CA GLY A 560 45.53 21.16 49.67
C GLY A 560 45.30 20.80 51.14
N LEU A 561 44.04 20.59 51.54
CA LEU A 561 43.70 20.17 52.91
C LEU A 561 44.27 18.79 53.27
N ILE A 562 44.24 17.84 52.34
CA ILE A 562 44.84 16.50 52.53
C ILE A 562 46.37 16.60 52.65
N GLY A 563 47.03 17.46 51.87
CA GLY A 563 48.47 17.71 51.99
C GLY A 563 48.89 18.27 53.36
N ILE A 564 48.12 19.22 53.90
CA ILE A 564 48.32 19.79 55.24
C ILE A 564 48.13 18.71 56.32
N TYR A 565 47.10 17.87 56.21
CA TYR A 565 46.87 16.75 57.13
C TYR A 565 48.01 15.72 57.11
N LEU A 566 48.48 15.33 55.93
CA LEU A 566 49.57 14.35 55.77
C LEU A 566 50.91 14.88 56.28
N THR A 567 51.22 16.16 56.04
CA THR A 567 52.45 16.78 56.57
C THR A 567 52.42 16.91 58.09
N ALA A 568 51.30 17.29 58.69
CA ALA A 568 51.13 17.27 60.15
C ALA A 568 51.32 15.86 60.74
N ARG A 569 50.77 14.83 60.07
CA ARG A 569 50.91 13.43 60.48
C ARG A 569 52.36 12.92 60.36
N LEU A 570 53.10 13.37 59.35
CA LEU A 570 54.53 13.05 59.17
C LEU A 570 55.39 13.68 60.27
N ILE A 571 55.14 14.95 60.62
CA ILE A 571 55.83 15.64 61.73
C ILE A 571 55.61 14.90 63.05
N LYS A 572 54.38 14.44 63.33
CA LYS A 572 54.11 13.62 64.52
C LYS A 572 54.92 12.33 64.51
N LEU A 573 54.92 11.59 63.39
CA LEU A 573 55.64 10.31 63.28
C LEU A 573 57.15 10.47 63.54
N LEU A 574 57.76 11.56 63.06
CA LEU A 574 59.17 11.86 63.33
C LEU A 574 59.43 12.14 64.82
N LEU A 575 58.57 12.92 65.48
CA LEU A 575 58.67 13.18 66.92
C LEU A 575 58.48 11.91 67.76
N ASP A 576 57.44 11.12 67.46
CA ASP A 576 57.18 9.82 68.10
C ASP A 576 58.41 8.89 67.93
N THR A 577 58.99 8.82 66.72
CA THR A 577 60.20 8.02 66.43
C THR A 577 61.43 8.48 67.22
N PHE A 578 61.64 9.79 67.41
CA PHE A 578 62.75 10.31 68.21
C PHE A 578 62.60 9.96 69.70
N VAL A 579 61.39 10.09 70.27
CA VAL A 579 61.11 9.73 71.67
C VAL A 579 61.27 8.22 71.89
N HIS A 580 60.76 7.41 70.96
CA HIS A 580 60.89 5.95 71.00
C HIS A 580 62.35 5.48 70.82
N GLY A 581 63.11 6.11 69.94
CA GLY A 581 64.55 5.85 69.78
C GLY A 581 65.34 6.16 71.05
N TYR A 582 65.05 7.29 71.71
CA TYR A 582 65.66 7.64 73.00
C TYR A 582 65.29 6.63 74.10
N ALA A 583 64.01 6.21 74.18
CA ALA A 583 63.55 5.23 75.14
C ALA A 583 64.24 3.86 74.96
N LEU A 584 64.38 3.36 73.73
CA LEU A 584 65.09 2.10 73.49
C LEU A 584 66.60 2.23 73.71
N HIS A 585 67.22 3.36 73.38
CA HIS A 585 68.64 3.59 73.63
C HIS A 585 68.99 3.53 75.13
N THR A 586 68.11 4.02 76.02
CA THR A 586 68.36 3.95 77.48
C THR A 586 68.25 2.53 78.07
N VAL A 587 67.61 1.60 77.37
CA VAL A 587 67.44 0.20 77.83
C VAL A 587 68.42 -0.77 77.15
N TYR A 588 68.69 -0.59 75.85
CA TYR A 588 69.46 -1.53 75.02
C TYR A 588 70.74 -0.94 74.41
N GLY A 589 71.07 0.32 74.70
CA GLY A 589 72.24 1.00 74.14
C GLY A 589 72.23 1.04 72.61
N TRP A 590 73.43 1.04 72.02
CA TRP A 590 73.59 1.07 70.55
C TRP A 590 73.50 -0.35 69.98
N SER A 591 72.28 -0.79 69.67
CA SER A 591 71.98 -2.15 69.20
C SER A 591 70.90 -2.16 68.11
N VAL A 592 70.75 -3.30 67.41
CA VAL A 592 69.82 -3.48 66.28
C VAL A 592 68.36 -3.21 66.67
N TYR A 593 68.01 -3.35 67.96
CA TYR A 593 66.67 -3.07 68.47
C TYR A 593 66.21 -1.63 68.25
N LEU A 594 67.12 -0.67 68.04
CA LEU A 594 66.78 0.73 67.70
C LEU A 594 65.92 0.88 66.45
N PHE A 595 65.96 -0.06 65.49
CA PHE A 595 65.04 -0.05 64.35
C PHE A 595 63.56 -0.21 64.76
N GLY A 596 63.29 -0.71 65.96
CA GLY A 596 61.94 -0.73 66.55
C GLY A 596 61.33 0.66 66.78
N ALA A 597 62.15 1.72 66.87
CA ALA A 597 61.73 3.10 67.14
C ALA A 597 60.63 3.64 66.21
N VAL A 598 60.56 3.12 64.98
CA VAL A 598 59.63 3.57 63.93
C VAL A 598 58.18 3.11 64.19
N TRP A 599 57.97 2.12 65.08
CA TRP A 599 56.66 1.52 65.30
C TRP A 599 56.32 1.42 66.79
N ASP A 600 55.38 2.26 67.24
CA ASP A 600 54.94 2.36 68.64
C ASP A 600 54.70 0.98 69.32
N SER A 601 53.95 0.11 68.65
CA SER A 601 53.66 -1.25 69.11
C SER A 601 54.92 -2.12 69.32
N LEU A 602 55.94 -1.93 68.49
CA LEU A 602 57.21 -2.66 68.57
C LEU A 602 58.12 -2.08 69.65
N THR A 603 58.12 -0.77 69.86
CA THR A 603 58.83 -0.14 70.99
C THR A 603 58.22 -0.47 72.33
N GLN A 604 56.89 -0.51 72.46
CA GLN A 604 56.24 -0.95 73.70
C GLN A 604 56.58 -2.42 74.01
N LEU A 605 56.59 -3.29 72.98
CA LEU A 605 57.00 -4.69 73.12
C LEU A 605 58.47 -4.83 73.57
N LEU A 606 59.40 -4.09 72.94
CA LEU A 606 60.82 -4.12 73.28
C LEU A 606 61.09 -3.54 74.68
N LEU A 607 60.45 -2.43 75.06
CA LEU A 607 60.53 -1.89 76.42
C LEU A 607 59.99 -2.86 77.47
N HIS A 608 58.93 -3.61 77.16
CA HIS A 608 58.39 -4.64 78.05
C HIS A 608 59.34 -5.84 78.19
N LEU A 609 59.96 -6.29 77.09
CA LEU A 609 60.94 -7.39 77.10
C LEU A 609 62.22 -7.00 77.88
N GLY A 610 62.70 -5.77 77.72
CA GLY A 610 63.89 -5.26 78.43
C GLY A 610 63.68 -5.05 79.93
N LYS A 611 62.43 -5.00 80.40
CA LYS A 611 62.08 -4.78 81.81
C LYS A 611 62.07 -6.06 82.66
N ASN A 612 62.23 -7.24 82.05
CA ASN A 612 62.20 -8.54 82.75
C ASN A 612 63.55 -8.89 83.41
N ASN A 613 63.94 -8.10 84.41
CA ASN A 613 64.84 -8.54 85.48
C ASN A 613 64.31 -7.96 86.82
N PRO A 614 64.26 -8.74 87.90
CA PRO A 614 63.09 -8.69 88.78
C PRO A 614 63.09 -7.57 89.84
N LYS A 615 61.91 -6.98 90.07
CA LYS A 615 61.54 -6.39 91.36
C LYS A 615 60.15 -6.85 91.79
N ASN A 616 60.07 -7.35 93.02
CA ASN A 616 58.83 -7.70 93.71
C ASN A 616 58.06 -6.45 94.19
N VAL A 617 56.94 -6.70 94.88
CA VAL A 617 56.12 -5.75 95.67
C VAL A 617 55.00 -5.02 94.88
N ARG A 618 53.82 -5.65 94.89
CA ARG A 618 52.51 -5.00 95.10
C ARG A 618 52.33 -4.72 96.62
N PRO A 619 51.33 -3.95 97.11
CA PRO A 619 50.17 -3.37 96.40
C PRO A 619 49.91 -1.87 96.68
N SER A 620 48.88 -1.30 96.03
CA SER A 620 47.72 -0.71 96.74
C SER A 620 46.57 -0.38 95.78
N ALA A 621 45.34 -0.49 96.30
CA ALA A 621 44.01 -0.18 95.75
C ALA A 621 43.14 0.24 96.98
N PRO A 622 41.84 0.59 96.91
CA PRO A 622 40.86 0.60 95.81
C PRO A 622 40.55 2.08 95.40
N ASP A 623 39.40 2.59 94.90
CA ASP A 623 38.00 2.14 94.71
C ASP A 623 37.46 2.65 93.34
N LEU A 624 36.44 2.11 92.66
CA LEU A 624 35.34 1.14 92.91
C LEU A 624 33.93 1.76 93.14
N GLU A 625 33.23 2.02 92.03
CA GLU A 625 31.76 2.09 91.82
C GLU A 625 31.55 2.16 90.27
N LEU A 626 30.88 1.29 89.51
CA LEU A 626 30.00 0.11 89.69
C LEU A 626 28.47 0.38 89.69
N GLN A 627 27.83 0.21 88.52
CA GLN A 627 26.54 -0.51 88.24
C GLN A 627 26.28 -0.50 86.70
N GLU A 628 25.96 -1.63 86.03
CA GLU A 628 24.62 -2.27 85.79
C GLU A 628 23.68 -1.44 84.90
N TYR A 629 22.81 -1.91 83.97
CA TYR A 629 22.31 -3.23 83.47
C TYR A 629 21.58 -2.95 82.09
N ASN A 630 21.22 -3.86 81.16
CA ASN A 630 21.64 -5.23 80.80
C ASN A 630 21.17 -5.61 79.35
N GLU A 631 20.84 -6.89 79.12
CA GLU A 631 20.15 -7.59 77.99
C GLU A 631 18.85 -6.95 77.42
N ALA A 632 18.17 -7.47 76.36
CA ALA A 632 18.54 -8.21 75.13
C ALA A 632 17.27 -8.50 74.24
N ILE A 633 17.44 -8.54 72.90
CA ILE A 633 16.63 -9.29 71.89
C ILE A 633 15.16 -8.81 71.62
N PRO A 634 14.61 -8.90 70.36
CA PRO A 634 13.33 -8.30 69.94
C PRO A 634 12.15 -9.32 69.82
N PRO A 635 10.93 -8.89 69.42
CA PRO A 635 10.51 -9.15 68.03
C PRO A 635 9.47 -8.18 67.37
N GLU A 636 9.33 -8.34 66.05
CA GLU A 636 8.11 -8.19 65.19
C GLU A 636 7.31 -6.87 65.05
N THR A 637 6.35 -6.93 64.11
CA THR A 637 5.74 -5.84 63.31
C THR A 637 4.39 -5.34 63.84
N LEU A 638 4.05 -4.07 63.58
CA LEU A 638 2.96 -3.71 62.65
C LEU A 638 2.96 -2.22 62.27
N ALA A 639 2.03 -1.82 61.39
CA ALA A 639 1.91 -0.51 60.76
C ALA A 639 1.49 0.64 61.70
N LEU A 640 1.80 1.88 61.29
CA LEU A 640 0.84 3.00 61.17
C LEU A 640 1.55 4.28 60.65
N MET A 641 1.11 4.81 59.50
CA MET A 641 1.31 6.23 59.13
C MET A 641 0.12 6.75 58.30
N GLU A 642 -0.92 7.12 59.03
CA GLU A 642 -1.88 8.17 58.65
C GLU A 642 -1.24 9.57 58.78
N ASN A 643 -1.75 10.68 58.23
CA ASN A 643 -2.70 10.93 57.12
C ASN A 643 -2.84 12.46 56.92
N SER A 644 -2.63 12.98 55.70
CA SER A 644 -3.36 14.13 55.09
C SER A 644 -2.74 14.43 53.71
N THR A 645 -3.42 14.39 52.54
CA THR A 645 -4.70 14.97 52.06
C THR A 645 -4.70 16.51 51.95
N LYS A 646 -5.23 17.15 50.89
CA LYS A 646 -5.97 16.71 49.67
C LYS A 646 -5.60 17.64 48.48
N LEU A 647 -5.80 17.30 47.21
CA LEU A 647 -7.06 17.49 46.45
C LEU A 647 -7.07 16.69 45.12
N GLU A 648 -8.23 16.57 44.46
CA GLU A 648 -8.50 15.65 43.33
C GLU A 648 -8.36 16.24 41.92
N PRO A 649 -8.09 15.40 40.89
CA PRO A 649 -8.49 15.62 39.49
C PRO A 649 -9.89 15.01 39.20
N VAL A 650 -10.62 15.57 38.24
CA VAL A 650 -11.98 15.13 37.85
C VAL A 650 -11.97 14.28 36.56
N TYR A 651 -12.89 13.32 36.49
CA TYR A 651 -13.20 12.38 35.39
C TYR A 651 -13.44 13.02 34.00
N PRO A 652 -13.44 12.24 32.87
CA PRO A 652 -13.53 10.77 32.79
C PRO A 652 -12.44 10.04 31.98
N GLN A 653 -12.42 8.71 32.12
CA GLN A 653 -11.65 7.79 31.27
C GLN A 653 -12.48 7.38 30.03
N LEU A 654 -11.78 7.10 28.92
CA LEU A 654 -12.35 6.46 27.73
C LEU A 654 -12.40 4.93 27.90
N PRO A 655 -13.31 4.21 27.21
CA PRO A 655 -13.47 2.77 27.36
C PRO A 655 -12.24 1.98 26.85
N PRO A 656 -11.98 0.77 27.38
CA PRO A 656 -10.85 -0.05 26.97
C PRO A 656 -11.01 -0.53 25.52
N GLN A 657 -9.90 -0.53 24.78
CA GLN A 657 -9.85 -0.99 23.40
C GLN A 657 -9.86 -2.52 23.35
N GLU A 658 -10.69 -3.09 22.47
CA GLU A 658 -10.95 -4.53 22.42
C GLU A 658 -9.82 -5.28 21.67
N ASN A 659 -8.86 -5.83 22.43
CA ASN A 659 -7.77 -6.65 21.88
C ASN A 659 -8.30 -8.03 21.44
N SER A 660 -8.80 -8.12 20.21
CA SER A 660 -9.35 -9.35 19.63
C SER A 660 -8.26 -10.33 19.16
N THR A 661 -7.56 -10.98 20.10
CA THR A 661 -6.59 -12.06 19.83
C THR A 661 -7.29 -13.35 19.37
N TYR A 662 -7.56 -13.47 18.08
CA TYR A 662 -8.10 -14.69 17.48
C TYR A 662 -7.04 -15.81 17.34
N THR A 663 -6.84 -16.59 18.40
CA THR A 663 -6.06 -17.84 18.35
C THR A 663 -6.86 -18.94 17.66
N LEU A 664 -6.51 -19.24 16.41
CA LEU A 664 -7.16 -20.30 15.62
C LEU A 664 -6.62 -21.68 16.03
N GLN A 665 -7.28 -22.36 16.98
CA GLN A 665 -6.92 -23.74 17.33
C GLN A 665 -7.38 -24.72 16.25
N LEU A 666 -6.43 -25.46 15.68
CA LEU A 666 -6.70 -26.69 14.94
C LEU A 666 -6.97 -27.83 15.91
N LYS A 667 -8.10 -28.52 15.71
CA LYS A 667 -8.34 -29.90 16.16
C LYS A 667 -8.83 -30.71 14.97
N GLY A 668 -8.33 -31.94 14.85
CA GLY A 668 -8.84 -32.95 13.92
C GLY A 668 -9.95 -33.79 14.53
#